data_AF-A0A914LZQ0-F1
#
_entry.id   AF-A0A914LZQ0-F1
#
_cell.length_a   1.000
_cell.length_b   1.000
_cell.length_c   1.000
_cell.angle_alpha   90.00
_cell.angle_beta   90.00
_cell.angle_gamma   90.00
#
_symmetry.space_group_name_H-M   'P 1'
#
loop_
_entity.id
_entity.type
_entity.pdbx_description
1 polymer ?
#
loop_
_entity_poly.entity_id
_entity_poly.type
_entity_poly.pdbx_seq_one_letter_code
_entity_poly.pdbx_strand_id
1 'polypeptide(L)'
;MRELHRINTDRDTISVNKKRRALKLNGFNTAKRRHILVLDAGTSINGSRCIISADQAVHFCGFAEEVNEPPILPHLNGICQKSLKSERNICYPRYEELDSSCTDAATSNERSGLVAPPVIPNAFVQVMAFVPPDNLKRLIRQYYRNHGKPYPRNETELYSPRSFLFVKYGCDPGYELQDEADTMFCRDRVWVQTPPICKGKGLCELDNGGCSHSCISFEQNRTLECRCPRGLVLDANGKTCIKPVPKSLCRKLAGCVCSPVDEKQLSCSCPNAEKCLLVHGRPKVYLDPPPDYQVEPGGNLNITCSAVAFPFPEIVWEREQEDTTRGRADVHLTTTGTNIRSEQLLIIKQIYKNTNFTCHAHNEIGETSRLVRVVVTGPGSAPVLRQLTAGRTRIEVHWEKPHVINRPLTAYALYFTTDPMLPIKSWSQVNVSAPAISHVIHGLNSDTLYTIRVRAHDSMGPGKLSNPVSVRTLPPAIRPFVFIPEGTEIRVPPRIPFTINCNLSRGEPIPDMYWESRSRNISIAQQGRHIALQHSGLYENSEFFCVAENEAGRTVQKIFVLVTGPSQPERIRYHTDGDKIFLQWEEPRITNGPIVDYEVFYIPIVDADKPDQEWTVQRSGGPSERTLTLRPLREQTEYMVKVRALNRNGPGLFSLPFTSKTWLAPRLPTVHTVPSDHVEKRPSQEGFDVLCEAEGVPKPKILWWWENRPIEDGSGGFRIVDIASLDEQVKSQQRLLFQSTTRSGTLKCQALNFSKFKV
;
A
#
# COMPACT_ATOMS: atom_id res chain seq x y z
N MET A 1 -1.31 45.41 -46.01
CA MET A 1 -1.83 46.80 -46.11
C MET A 1 -1.73 47.45 -44.74
N ARG A 2 -1.11 48.65 -44.67
CA ARG A 2 -1.18 49.70 -43.63
C ARG A 2 -1.15 49.24 -42.15
N GLU A 3 -0.06 49.40 -41.39
CA GLU A 3 0.64 50.64 -40.92
C GLU A 3 -0.12 51.55 -39.95
N LEU A 4 0.54 51.79 -38.80
CA LEU A 4 0.56 53.01 -37.95
C LEU A 4 -0.76 53.40 -37.23
N HIS A 5 -0.75 53.87 -35.97
CA HIS A 5 0.29 54.63 -35.26
C HIS A 5 0.63 54.20 -33.82
N ARG A 6 1.84 54.61 -33.39
CA ARG A 6 2.42 54.63 -32.03
C ARG A 6 1.97 55.88 -31.25
N ILE A 7 2.02 55.78 -29.91
CA ILE A 7 2.65 56.68 -28.89
C ILE A 7 2.42 55.90 -27.57
N ASN A 8 3.37 55.19 -26.97
CA ASN A 8 4.67 55.52 -26.37
C ASN A 8 4.60 56.32 -25.05
N THR A 9 4.71 55.60 -23.92
CA THR A 9 5.28 56.11 -22.66
C THR A 9 6.03 54.97 -21.97
N ASP A 10 7.34 55.10 -21.83
CA ASP A 10 8.19 54.17 -21.09
C ASP A 10 7.85 54.12 -19.60
N ARG A 11 7.97 52.94 -19.00
CA ARG A 11 8.18 52.78 -17.56
C ARG A 11 9.14 51.63 -17.31
N ASP A 12 10.40 52.00 -17.06
CA ASP A 12 11.44 51.08 -16.63
C ASP A 12 11.05 50.34 -15.34
N THR A 13 11.36 49.05 -15.34
CA THR A 13 11.35 48.20 -14.16
C THR A 13 12.44 48.60 -13.17
N ILE A 14 12.07 49.10 -11.99
CA ILE A 14 12.98 49.21 -10.85
C ILE A 14 12.49 48.28 -9.73
N SER A 15 13.33 47.30 -9.37
CA SER A 15 13.04 46.33 -8.32
C SER A 15 13.09 46.97 -6.92
N VAL A 16 11.98 46.97 -6.19
CA VAL A 16 11.97 47.42 -4.78
C VAL A 16 12.30 46.26 -3.84
N ASN A 17 13.60 46.09 -3.58
CA ASN A 17 14.10 45.14 -2.60
C ASN A 17 13.95 45.70 -1.17
N LYS A 18 13.05 45.13 -0.36
CA LYS A 18 12.85 45.53 1.04
C LYS A 18 14.06 45.16 1.91
N LYS A 19 14.83 46.15 2.37
CA LYS A 19 15.66 46.03 3.58
C LYS A 19 15.38 47.17 4.55
N ARG A 20 14.71 46.85 5.66
CA ARG A 20 14.64 47.72 6.85
C ARG A 20 16.05 47.88 7.42
N ARG A 21 16.54 49.11 7.56
CA ARG A 21 17.65 49.45 8.46
C ARG A 21 17.12 50.43 9.51
N ALA A 22 17.19 50.03 10.78
CA ALA A 22 16.94 50.93 11.88
C ALA A 22 18.15 51.87 12.05
N LEU A 23 17.90 53.19 12.10
CA LEU A 23 18.89 54.18 12.46
C LEU A 23 18.78 54.46 13.96
N LYS A 24 19.85 54.15 14.70
CA LYS A 24 19.99 54.53 16.12
C LYS A 24 20.28 56.04 16.21
N LEU A 25 19.58 56.73 17.10
CA LEU A 25 20.07 58.01 17.63
C LEU A 25 21.11 57.72 18.71
N ASN A 26 22.28 58.37 18.59
CA ASN A 26 23.21 58.60 19.69
C ASN A 26 23.37 60.12 19.85
N GLY A 27 23.43 60.60 21.09
CA GLY A 27 23.25 62.02 21.40
C GLY A 27 24.48 62.90 21.17
N PHE A 28 24.25 64.21 21.26
CA PHE A 28 25.29 65.23 21.48
C PHE A 28 24.80 66.27 22.48
N ASN A 29 25.73 66.84 23.25
CA ASN A 29 25.45 67.69 24.41
C ASN A 29 25.78 69.17 24.12
N THR A 30 25.10 70.06 24.84
CA THR A 30 25.23 71.53 24.94
C THR A 30 26.45 72.26 24.32
N ALA A 31 26.21 73.31 23.50
CA ALA A 31 26.60 74.72 23.78
C ALA A 31 26.58 75.71 22.56
N LYS A 32 25.98 76.89 22.77
CA LYS A 32 26.22 78.23 22.17
C LYS A 32 26.07 78.51 20.63
N ARG A 33 25.25 79.55 20.38
CA ARG A 33 25.25 80.56 19.28
C ARG A 33 24.56 80.25 17.92
N ARG A 34 23.27 80.63 17.90
CA ARG A 34 22.60 81.55 16.93
C ARG A 34 23.20 81.68 15.51
N HIS A 35 22.46 81.16 14.53
CA HIS A 35 22.20 81.84 13.26
C HIS A 35 20.71 81.69 12.91
N ILE A 36 20.10 82.71 12.28
CA ILE A 36 18.70 82.69 11.86
C ILE A 36 18.63 82.20 10.42
N LEU A 37 17.78 81.22 10.13
CA LEU A 37 17.43 80.81 8.78
C LEU A 37 16.08 81.42 8.39
N VAL A 38 16.07 82.17 7.30
CA VAL A 38 14.85 82.57 6.60
C VAL A 38 14.59 81.54 5.52
N LEU A 39 13.46 80.83 5.61
CA LEU A 39 12.98 79.96 4.54
C LEU A 39 11.92 80.72 3.75
N ASP A 40 12.25 81.15 2.53
CA ASP A 40 11.23 81.47 1.54
C ASP A 40 10.61 80.13 1.08
N ALA A 41 9.39 79.86 1.54
CA ALA A 41 8.63 78.71 1.09
C ALA A 41 8.18 78.95 -0.35
N GLY A 42 8.67 78.13 -1.27
CA GLY A 42 8.35 78.25 -2.69
C GLY A 42 6.85 78.25 -2.97
N THR A 43 6.41 79.18 -3.83
CA THR A 43 5.04 79.32 -4.35
C THR A 43 3.94 79.58 -3.30
N SER A 44 3.97 80.76 -2.69
CA SER A 44 2.77 81.44 -2.14
C SER A 44 2.56 82.75 -2.91
N ILE A 45 1.36 82.96 -3.47
CA ILE A 45 1.01 84.16 -4.25
C ILE A 45 0.77 85.40 -3.35
N ASN A 46 0.68 85.21 -2.02
CA ASN A 46 0.29 86.25 -1.06
C ASN A 46 1.29 86.42 0.12
N GLY A 47 2.57 86.72 -0.15
CA GLY A 47 3.47 87.42 0.79
C GLY A 47 3.73 86.83 2.20
N SER A 48 3.29 85.60 2.45
CA SER A 48 3.32 84.94 3.76
C SER A 48 4.73 84.45 4.12
N ARG A 49 5.30 84.93 5.23
CA ARG A 49 6.61 84.51 5.75
C ARG A 49 6.45 83.69 7.03
N CYS A 50 7.15 82.55 7.07
CA CYS A 50 7.30 81.75 8.28
C CYS A 50 8.63 82.08 8.96
N ILE A 51 8.59 82.59 10.20
CA ILE A 51 9.77 82.65 11.06
C ILE A 51 9.80 81.38 11.92
N ILE A 52 10.91 80.65 11.80
CA ILE A 52 11.20 79.45 12.59
C ILE A 52 12.28 79.80 13.62
N SER A 53 12.09 79.36 14.85
CA SER A 53 13.13 79.50 15.90
C SER A 53 14.33 78.60 15.61
N ALA A 54 15.52 78.96 16.11
CA ALA A 54 16.77 78.25 15.79
C ALA A 54 16.84 76.80 16.32
N ASP A 55 15.89 76.40 17.16
CA ASP A 55 15.68 75.07 17.74
C ASP A 55 14.56 74.27 17.03
N GLN A 56 13.97 74.80 15.95
CA GLN A 56 12.82 74.23 15.22
C GLN A 56 11.55 74.00 16.05
N ALA A 57 11.48 74.51 17.30
CA ALA A 57 10.36 74.27 18.20
C ALA A 57 9.14 75.19 17.94
N VAL A 58 9.31 76.27 17.17
CA VAL A 58 8.26 77.27 16.92
C VAL A 58 8.14 77.60 15.45
N HIS A 59 6.90 77.50 14.94
CA HIS A 59 6.49 78.07 13.66
C HIS A 59 5.60 79.29 13.90
N PHE A 60 6.04 80.47 13.44
CA PHE A 60 5.16 81.63 13.28
C PHE A 60 5.02 81.91 11.80
N CYS A 61 3.88 81.58 11.20
CA CYS A 61 3.58 81.80 9.79
C CYS A 61 2.47 82.85 9.67
N GLY A 62 2.75 83.98 9.02
CA GLY A 62 1.80 85.07 8.80
C GLY A 62 2.28 85.98 7.68
N PHE A 63 1.59 87.08 7.42
CA PHE A 63 2.09 88.12 6.52
C PHE A 63 3.30 88.82 7.15
N ALA A 64 4.21 89.37 6.32
CA ALA A 64 5.49 89.91 6.80
C ALA A 64 5.37 91.02 7.87
N GLU A 65 4.23 91.71 7.93
CA GLU A 65 3.89 92.72 8.94
C GLU A 65 3.56 92.07 10.29
N GLU A 66 2.78 90.98 10.30
CA GLU A 66 2.29 90.30 11.50
C GLU A 66 3.39 89.67 12.36
N VAL A 67 4.56 89.38 11.79
CA VAL A 67 5.67 88.70 12.51
C VAL A 67 6.61 89.66 13.26
N ASN A 68 6.39 90.97 13.15
CA ASN A 68 7.27 91.99 13.74
C ASN A 68 6.73 92.62 15.03
N GLU A 69 5.53 92.23 15.46
CA GLU A 69 4.84 92.74 16.66
C GLU A 69 4.56 91.65 17.69
N PRO A 70 4.47 91.97 18.99
CA PRO A 70 4.09 91.00 20.02
C PRO A 70 2.57 90.73 19.99
N PRO A 71 2.10 89.48 20.23
CA PRO A 71 0.67 89.11 20.14
C PRO A 71 -0.28 89.92 21.03
N ILE A 72 0.21 90.49 22.13
CA ILE A 72 -0.49 91.53 22.89
C ILE A 72 0.41 92.77 22.86
N LEU A 73 -0.08 93.89 22.34
CA LEU A 73 0.71 95.12 22.31
C LEU A 73 1.07 95.53 23.76
N PRO A 74 2.30 96.00 24.05
CA PRO A 74 2.75 96.21 25.44
C PRO A 74 1.89 97.19 26.25
N HIS A 75 1.17 98.09 25.57
CA HIS A 75 0.24 99.04 26.18
C HIS A 75 -1.17 98.49 26.42
N LEU A 76 -1.46 97.25 25.99
CA LEU A 76 -2.73 96.54 26.19
C LEU A 76 -2.61 95.37 27.18
N ASN A 77 -1.39 94.98 27.58
CA ASN A 77 -1.12 93.87 28.51
C ASN A 77 -1.93 94.02 29.81
N GLY A 78 -2.91 93.14 30.04
CA GLY A 78 -3.79 93.19 31.21
C GLY A 78 -4.83 94.32 31.22
N ILE A 79 -5.11 94.97 30.10
CA ILE A 79 -6.05 96.10 29.99
C ILE A 79 -7.30 95.70 29.17
N CYS A 80 -8.44 96.25 29.56
CA CYS A 80 -9.67 96.22 28.77
C CYS A 80 -9.90 97.57 28.08
N GLN A 81 -10.12 97.56 26.77
CA GLN A 81 -10.49 98.75 25.99
C GLN A 81 -11.84 98.55 25.29
N LYS A 82 -12.63 99.62 25.16
CA LYS A 82 -13.89 99.58 24.40
C LYS A 82 -13.57 99.75 22.91
N SER A 83 -14.01 98.80 22.08
CA SER A 83 -13.83 98.88 20.62
C SER A 83 -14.54 100.10 20.05
N LEU A 84 -13.85 100.81 19.15
CA LEU A 84 -14.45 101.90 18.36
C LEU A 84 -15.35 101.40 17.23
N LYS A 85 -15.30 100.10 16.89
CA LYS A 85 -16.09 99.49 15.81
C LYS A 85 -17.36 98.82 16.30
N SER A 86 -17.30 98.10 17.42
CA SER A 86 -18.39 97.26 17.92
C SER A 86 -18.96 97.69 19.28
N GLU A 87 -18.36 98.68 19.92
CA GLU A 87 -18.60 99.05 21.32
C GLU A 87 -18.32 97.93 22.35
N ARG A 88 -17.73 96.79 21.95
CA ARG A 88 -17.43 95.68 22.87
C ARG A 88 -16.24 95.98 23.78
N ASN A 89 -16.39 95.58 25.05
CA ASN A 89 -15.37 95.28 26.05
C ASN A 89 -14.24 94.33 25.58
N ILE A 90 -13.18 94.78 24.89
CA ILE A 90 -12.05 93.90 24.52
C ILE A 90 -11.00 93.89 25.63
N CYS A 91 -11.00 92.81 26.42
CA CYS A 91 -10.02 92.56 27.49
C CYS A 91 -8.86 91.67 27.02
N TYR A 92 -7.63 92.15 27.16
CA TYR A 92 -6.41 91.38 26.89
C TYR A 92 -5.86 90.81 28.21
N PRO A 93 -5.47 89.52 28.27
CA PRO A 93 -4.88 88.92 29.47
C PRO A 93 -3.48 89.48 29.76
N ARG A 94 -2.95 89.24 30.97
CA ARG A 94 -1.55 89.53 31.30
C ARG A 94 -0.65 88.41 30.81
N TYR A 95 0.52 88.74 30.28
CA TYR A 95 1.51 87.75 29.83
C TYR A 95 1.89 86.71 30.88
N GLU A 96 1.98 87.10 32.16
CA GLU A 96 2.31 86.23 33.29
C GLU A 96 1.29 85.12 33.55
N GLU A 97 0.04 85.32 33.12
CA GLU A 97 -1.08 84.40 33.32
C GLU A 97 -1.22 83.37 32.18
N LEU A 98 -0.42 83.45 31.13
CA LEU A 98 -0.58 82.61 29.93
C LEU A 98 0.35 81.39 29.94
N ASP A 99 -0.13 80.28 29.38
CA ASP A 99 0.59 79.01 29.33
C ASP A 99 0.31 78.20 28.04
N SER A 100 0.81 76.97 27.98
CA SER A 100 0.66 76.02 26.87
C SER A 100 -0.13 74.75 27.24
N SER A 101 -0.85 74.76 28.36
CA SER A 101 -1.51 73.58 28.95
C SER A 101 -2.63 72.99 28.07
N CYS A 102 -3.17 73.78 27.14
CA CYS A 102 -4.13 73.36 26.12
C CYS A 102 -3.58 72.28 25.17
N THR A 103 -2.24 72.13 25.07
CA THR A 103 -1.57 71.08 24.28
C THR A 103 -1.12 69.86 25.10
N ASP A 104 -1.34 69.82 26.41
CA ASP A 104 -0.85 68.73 27.26
C ASP A 104 -1.73 67.46 27.17
N ALA A 105 -1.20 66.41 26.54
CA ALA A 105 -1.82 65.08 26.57
C ALA A 105 -1.76 64.48 27.98
N ALA A 106 -2.91 64.25 28.61
CA ALA A 106 -2.93 63.95 30.04
C ALA A 106 -2.42 62.55 30.41
N THR A 107 -1.68 62.50 31.52
CA THR A 107 -1.41 61.29 32.28
C THR A 107 -2.65 60.87 33.09
N SER A 108 -3.14 59.66 32.82
CA SER A 108 -4.07 58.85 33.65
C SER A 108 -5.39 59.47 34.15
N ASN A 109 -6.49 58.98 33.56
CA ASN A 109 -7.76 58.63 34.22
C ASN A 109 -8.82 59.67 34.65
N GLU A 110 -8.73 60.94 34.27
CA GLU A 110 -9.95 61.77 34.09
C GLU A 110 -9.94 62.48 32.73
N ARG A 111 -11.15 62.75 32.20
CA ARG A 111 -11.46 63.09 30.79
C ARG A 111 -10.37 63.95 30.09
N SER A 112 -9.68 63.36 29.11
CA SER A 112 -8.45 63.93 28.56
C SER A 112 -8.35 63.92 27.03
N GLY A 113 -7.85 65.03 26.49
CA GLY A 113 -7.50 65.24 25.10
C GLY A 113 -6.89 66.63 24.91
N LEU A 114 -6.36 66.93 23.72
CA LEU A 114 -5.95 68.29 23.35
C LEU A 114 -7.16 69.23 23.46
N VAL A 115 -6.99 70.39 24.10
CA VAL A 115 -8.06 71.40 24.17
C VAL A 115 -8.07 72.17 22.87
N ALA A 116 -8.88 71.70 21.92
CA ALA A 116 -9.06 72.36 20.63
C ALA A 116 -9.46 73.85 20.83
N PRO A 117 -8.94 74.77 20.00
CA PRO A 117 -9.37 76.16 20.01
C PRO A 117 -10.89 76.25 19.76
N PRO A 118 -11.59 77.21 20.38
CA PRO A 118 -13.04 77.38 20.21
C PRO A 118 -13.45 77.43 18.74
N VAL A 119 -14.52 76.72 18.39
CA VAL A 119 -15.12 76.84 17.05
C VAL A 119 -15.90 78.14 17.00
N ILE A 120 -15.30 79.16 16.39
CA ILE A 120 -15.91 80.47 16.19
C ILE A 120 -16.78 80.41 14.92
N PRO A 121 -18.06 80.81 14.96
CA PRO A 121 -18.93 80.81 13.78
C PRO A 121 -18.38 81.68 12.64
N ASN A 122 -18.40 81.14 11.42
CA ASN A 122 -17.95 81.81 10.19
C ASN A 122 -16.49 82.32 10.24
N ALA A 123 -15.64 81.61 10.98
CA ALA A 123 -14.23 81.89 11.11
C ALA A 123 -13.39 80.61 10.97
N PHE A 124 -12.17 80.78 10.46
CA PHE A 124 -11.14 79.75 10.43
C PHE A 124 -9.95 80.16 11.30
N VAL A 125 -9.23 79.16 11.82
CA VAL A 125 -7.95 79.39 12.48
C VAL A 125 -6.92 79.77 11.42
N GLN A 126 -6.51 81.04 11.41
CA GLN A 126 -5.50 81.58 10.49
C GLN A 126 -4.09 81.17 10.93
N VAL A 127 -3.80 81.27 12.23
CA VAL A 127 -2.51 80.91 12.83
C VAL A 127 -2.74 80.31 14.21
N MET A 128 -1.98 79.27 14.57
CA MET A 128 -1.87 78.78 15.95
C MET A 128 -0.38 78.61 16.26
N ALA A 129 0.12 79.32 17.27
CA ALA A 129 1.55 79.45 17.50
C ALA A 129 1.91 79.52 18.98
N PHE A 130 3.11 79.03 19.28
CA PHE A 130 3.73 79.00 20.60
C PHE A 130 4.72 80.16 20.75
N VAL A 131 4.75 80.82 21.91
CA VAL A 131 5.57 82.00 22.16
C VAL A 131 6.52 81.73 23.34
N PRO A 132 7.81 81.48 23.08
CA PRO A 132 8.82 81.38 24.12
C PRO A 132 9.09 82.72 24.82
N PRO A 133 9.46 82.74 26.12
CA PRO A 133 9.79 83.96 26.86
C PRO A 133 10.83 84.86 26.19
N ASP A 134 11.89 84.26 25.61
CA ASP A 134 12.96 85.01 24.93
C ASP A 134 12.50 85.63 23.59
N ASN A 135 11.56 84.99 22.90
CA ASN A 135 10.96 85.55 21.69
C ASN A 135 10.05 86.74 22.03
N LEU A 136 9.24 86.63 23.10
CA LEU A 136 8.43 87.74 23.60
C LEU A 136 9.31 88.93 23.98
N LYS A 137 10.37 88.71 24.76
CA LYS A 137 11.37 89.74 25.12
C LYS A 137 11.96 90.44 23.90
N ARG A 138 12.22 89.71 22.81
CA ARG A 138 12.70 90.27 21.54
C ARG A 138 11.64 91.13 20.85
N LEU A 139 10.41 90.63 20.72
CA LEU A 139 9.31 91.33 20.05
C LEU A 139 8.91 92.62 20.77
N ILE A 140 8.83 92.60 22.11
CA ILE A 140 8.56 93.81 22.91
C ILE A 140 9.66 94.86 22.69
N ARG A 141 10.95 94.48 22.77
CA ARG A 141 12.07 95.41 22.51
C ARG A 141 12.06 95.95 21.07
N GLN A 142 11.65 95.14 20.10
CA GLN A 142 11.51 95.54 18.70
C GLN A 142 10.35 96.52 18.51
N TYR A 143 9.20 96.28 19.15
CA TYR A 143 8.06 97.21 19.15
C TYR A 143 8.44 98.60 19.69
N TYR A 144 9.08 98.69 20.86
CA TYR A 144 9.50 99.99 21.43
C TYR A 144 10.51 100.71 20.53
N ARG A 145 11.46 99.97 19.94
CA ARG A 145 12.46 100.50 18.99
C ARG A 145 11.80 101.06 17.73
N ASN A 146 10.90 100.29 17.11
CA ASN A 146 10.22 100.68 15.86
C ASN A 146 9.30 101.89 16.07
N HIS A 147 8.67 102.01 17.24
CA HIS A 147 7.80 103.12 17.60
C HIS A 147 8.52 104.31 18.25
N GLY A 148 9.86 104.32 18.29
CA GLY A 148 10.67 105.44 18.80
C GLY A 148 10.49 105.75 20.29
N LYS A 149 9.96 104.82 21.09
CA LYS A 149 9.65 105.03 22.51
C LYS A 149 10.76 104.50 23.41
N PRO A 150 11.12 105.20 24.52
CA PRO A 150 12.12 104.71 25.46
C PRO A 150 11.68 103.40 26.12
N TYR A 151 12.63 102.49 26.34
CA TYR A 151 12.35 101.19 26.95
C TYR A 151 12.08 101.32 28.46
N PRO A 152 11.04 100.67 29.03
CA PRO A 152 10.77 100.73 30.47
C PRO A 152 11.93 100.17 31.32
N ARG A 153 12.20 100.80 32.48
CA ARG A 153 13.24 100.34 33.43
C ARG A 153 12.78 99.24 34.39
N ASN A 154 11.48 99.11 34.66
CA ASN A 154 10.95 98.04 35.51
C ASN A 154 10.72 96.78 34.65
N GLU A 155 11.63 95.81 34.77
CA GLU A 155 11.65 94.65 33.87
C GLU A 155 10.64 93.54 34.22
N THR A 156 10.06 93.51 35.42
CA THR A 156 9.27 92.34 35.89
C THR A 156 7.86 92.25 35.32
N GLU A 157 7.14 93.35 35.10
CA GLU A 157 5.70 93.36 34.76
C GLU A 157 5.39 93.21 33.24
N LEU A 158 6.42 93.08 32.39
CA LEU A 158 6.29 93.03 30.93
C LEU A 158 6.61 91.68 30.29
N TYR A 159 6.92 90.63 31.06
CA TYR A 159 7.35 89.34 30.51
C TYR A 159 6.62 88.16 31.17
N SER A 160 6.16 87.20 30.36
CA SER A 160 5.81 85.88 30.88
C SER A 160 7.08 85.12 31.32
N PRO A 161 7.08 84.47 32.50
CA PRO A 161 8.11 83.51 32.87
C PRO A 161 7.94 82.16 32.14
N ARG A 162 6.79 81.92 31.51
CA ARG A 162 6.43 80.68 30.82
C ARG A 162 6.25 80.92 29.32
N SER A 163 6.36 79.85 28.55
CA SER A 163 5.91 79.85 27.16
C SER A 163 4.40 79.68 27.10
N PHE A 164 3.76 80.41 26.18
CA PHE A 164 2.32 80.35 26.02
C PHE A 164 1.87 80.07 24.59
N LEU A 165 0.63 79.62 24.46
CA LEU A 165 0.00 79.28 23.19
C LEU A 165 -1.07 80.34 22.85
N PHE A 166 -1.13 80.74 21.58
CA PHE A 166 -2.21 81.58 21.07
C PHE A 166 -2.75 81.07 19.73
N VAL A 167 -3.96 81.49 19.41
CA VAL A 167 -4.66 81.20 18.17
C VAL A 167 -5.25 82.50 17.62
N LYS A 168 -4.98 82.78 16.34
CA LYS A 168 -5.50 83.92 15.59
C LYS A 168 -6.52 83.43 14.57
N TYR A 169 -7.66 84.09 14.50
CA TYR A 169 -8.77 83.75 13.61
C TYR A 169 -8.87 84.73 12.44
N GLY A 170 -9.15 84.20 11.27
CA GLY A 170 -9.64 84.95 10.11
C GLY A 170 -11.10 84.62 9.87
N CYS A 171 -11.87 85.55 9.30
CA CYS A 171 -13.26 85.29 8.94
C CYS A 171 -13.36 84.58 7.59
N ASP A 172 -14.34 83.69 7.44
CA ASP A 172 -14.61 82.98 6.19
C ASP A 172 -14.93 83.95 5.04
N PRO A 173 -14.68 83.56 3.76
CA PRO A 173 -15.01 84.40 2.61
C PRO A 173 -16.49 84.83 2.62
N GLY A 174 -16.75 86.14 2.62
CA GLY A 174 -18.09 86.71 2.78
C GLY A 174 -18.40 87.24 4.18
N TYR A 175 -17.47 87.14 5.13
CA TYR A 175 -17.58 87.69 6.49
C TYR A 175 -16.39 88.62 6.81
N GLU A 176 -16.50 89.42 7.87
CA GLU A 176 -15.40 90.21 8.42
C GLU A 176 -15.45 90.30 9.95
N LEU A 177 -14.29 90.59 10.56
CA LEU A 177 -14.17 90.78 12.00
C LEU A 177 -14.95 92.02 12.43
N GLN A 178 -15.85 91.83 13.40
CA GLN A 178 -16.67 92.91 13.94
C GLN A 178 -15.84 93.99 14.66
N ASP A 179 -14.69 93.62 15.22
CA ASP A 179 -13.79 94.49 15.98
C ASP A 179 -12.34 93.96 16.03
N GLU A 180 -11.52 94.52 16.92
CA GLU A 180 -10.10 94.22 17.10
C GLU A 180 -9.83 92.90 17.86
N ALA A 181 -10.87 92.15 18.27
CA ALA A 181 -10.69 90.84 18.89
C ALA A 181 -10.54 89.78 17.81
N ASP A 182 -9.30 89.49 17.38
CA ASP A 182 -8.97 88.47 16.37
C ASP A 182 -8.23 87.25 16.94
N THR A 183 -7.78 87.33 18.19
CA THR A 183 -6.84 86.40 18.83
C THR A 183 -7.43 85.87 20.14
N MET A 184 -7.04 84.65 20.53
CA MET A 184 -7.28 84.06 21.84
C MET A 184 -6.03 83.38 22.37
N PHE A 185 -5.89 83.32 23.70
CA PHE A 185 -4.71 82.80 24.39
C PHE A 185 -5.07 81.59 25.27
N CYS A 186 -4.11 80.70 25.52
CA CYS A 186 -4.30 79.58 26.45
C CYS A 186 -3.92 79.96 27.90
N ARG A 187 -4.75 79.56 28.85
CA ARG A 187 -4.51 79.62 30.31
C ARG A 187 -5.28 78.50 31.01
N ASP A 188 -4.60 77.69 31.81
CA ASP A 188 -5.19 76.62 32.65
C ASP A 188 -6.19 75.72 31.91
N ARG A 189 -5.79 75.22 30.73
CA ARG A 189 -6.59 74.39 29.79
C ARG A 189 -7.87 75.06 29.27
N VAL A 190 -7.95 76.39 29.32
CA VAL A 190 -9.04 77.19 28.75
C VAL A 190 -8.49 78.21 27.77
N TRP A 191 -9.24 78.45 26.69
CA TRP A 191 -8.97 79.53 25.76
C TRP A 191 -9.65 80.82 26.26
N VAL A 192 -8.84 81.84 26.54
CA VAL A 192 -9.22 83.11 27.16
C VAL A 192 -9.00 84.29 26.19
N GLN A 193 -9.45 85.48 26.60
CA GLN A 193 -9.75 86.68 25.78
C GLN A 193 -11.20 86.71 25.26
N THR A 194 -11.67 87.94 25.01
CA THR A 194 -12.90 88.25 24.28
C THR A 194 -12.94 87.48 22.94
N PRO A 195 -13.92 86.58 22.69
CA PRO A 195 -13.93 85.81 21.46
C PRO A 195 -14.12 86.68 20.21
N PRO A 196 -13.47 86.37 19.08
CA PRO A 196 -13.76 87.02 17.80
C PRO A 196 -15.20 86.79 17.37
N ILE A 197 -15.76 87.76 16.64
CA ILE A 197 -17.07 87.65 15.98
C ILE A 197 -16.91 88.02 14.51
N CYS A 198 -17.31 87.09 13.63
CA CYS A 198 -17.33 87.29 12.19
C CYS A 198 -18.74 87.63 11.72
N LYS A 199 -18.95 88.86 11.24
CA LYS A 199 -20.24 89.35 10.75
C LYS A 199 -20.33 89.17 9.23
N GLY A 200 -21.48 88.72 8.74
CA GLY A 200 -21.71 88.49 7.31
C GLY A 200 -21.79 89.81 6.53
N LYS A 201 -21.26 89.81 5.31
CA LYS A 201 -21.32 90.94 4.37
C LYS A 201 -22.57 90.84 3.49
N GLY A 202 -23.11 92.00 3.10
CA GLY A 202 -24.24 92.09 2.17
C GLY A 202 -25.44 91.24 2.60
N LEU A 203 -25.91 90.36 1.71
CA LEU A 203 -27.11 89.54 1.95
C LEU A 203 -26.95 88.48 3.05
N CYS A 204 -25.72 88.22 3.53
CA CYS A 204 -25.46 87.30 4.64
C CYS A 204 -25.52 87.99 6.02
N GLU A 205 -25.74 89.30 6.09
CA GLU A 205 -25.82 90.05 7.35
C GLU A 205 -27.07 89.70 8.18
N LEU A 206 -28.21 89.47 7.51
CA LEU A 206 -29.49 89.13 8.14
C LEU A 206 -29.75 87.63 8.04
N ASP A 207 -30.02 86.99 9.18
CA ASP A 207 -30.30 85.55 9.33
C ASP A 207 -29.31 84.63 8.59
N ASN A 208 -28.05 85.06 8.43
CA ASN A 208 -27.02 84.32 7.69
C ASN A 208 -27.45 83.96 6.24
N GLY A 209 -28.28 84.80 5.59
CA GLY A 209 -28.89 84.50 4.28
C GLY A 209 -29.91 83.34 4.28
N GLY A 210 -30.29 82.85 5.46
CA GLY A 210 -31.01 81.60 5.70
C GLY A 210 -30.14 80.34 5.56
N CYS A 211 -28.81 80.46 5.46
CA CYS A 211 -27.90 79.32 5.38
C CYS A 211 -27.65 78.71 6.77
N SER A 212 -27.71 77.39 6.90
CA SER A 212 -27.54 76.73 8.20
C SER A 212 -26.10 76.65 8.72
N HIS A 213 -25.11 76.94 7.86
CA HIS A 213 -23.68 76.99 8.21
C HIS A 213 -23.04 78.24 7.60
N SER A 214 -22.40 78.15 6.43
CA SER A 214 -21.72 79.28 5.79
C SER A 214 -22.58 79.90 4.68
N CYS A 215 -22.57 81.24 4.58
CA CYS A 215 -23.22 82.03 3.55
C CYS A 215 -22.19 82.90 2.83
N ILE A 216 -22.24 82.96 1.50
CA ILE A 216 -21.38 83.83 0.69
C ILE A 216 -22.27 84.77 -0.14
N SER A 217 -22.21 86.06 0.14
CA SER A 217 -22.94 87.10 -0.59
C SER A 217 -22.08 87.65 -1.73
N PHE A 218 -22.60 87.60 -2.97
CA PHE A 218 -21.95 88.14 -4.15
C PHE A 218 -22.57 89.49 -4.52
N GLU A 219 -21.92 90.59 -4.11
CA GLU A 219 -22.41 91.97 -4.30
C GLU A 219 -22.71 92.31 -5.76
N GLN A 220 -21.90 91.81 -6.69
CA GLN A 220 -22.01 92.08 -8.14
C GLN A 220 -23.33 91.57 -8.74
N ASN A 221 -23.88 90.47 -8.23
CA ASN A 221 -25.07 89.80 -8.80
C ASN A 221 -26.29 89.81 -7.84
N ARG A 222 -26.16 90.33 -6.61
CA ARG A 222 -27.19 90.26 -5.55
C ARG A 222 -27.69 88.83 -5.27
N THR A 223 -26.78 87.85 -5.34
CA THR A 223 -27.05 86.43 -5.05
C THR A 223 -26.28 85.98 -3.82
N LEU A 224 -26.83 85.01 -3.07
CA LEU A 224 -26.13 84.34 -1.97
C LEU A 224 -25.99 82.83 -2.24
N GLU A 225 -24.88 82.25 -1.80
CA GLU A 225 -24.59 80.80 -1.88
C GLU A 225 -24.36 80.24 -0.48
N CYS A 226 -25.10 79.19 -0.11
CA CYS A 226 -24.84 78.46 1.13
C CYS A 226 -23.76 77.39 0.91
N ARG A 227 -22.83 77.21 1.87
CA ARG A 227 -21.81 76.15 1.82
C ARG A 227 -21.78 75.35 3.12
N CYS A 228 -21.43 74.07 2.98
CA CYS A 228 -21.39 73.11 4.08
C CYS A 228 -19.94 72.77 4.49
N PRO A 229 -19.70 72.55 5.81
CA PRO A 229 -18.42 72.02 6.29
C PRO A 229 -18.08 70.65 5.70
N ARG A 230 -16.79 70.29 5.73
CA ARG A 230 -16.31 68.98 5.24
C ARG A 230 -17.06 67.82 5.92
N GLY A 231 -17.71 66.98 5.12
CA GLY A 231 -18.48 65.82 5.58
C GLY A 231 -20.00 66.00 5.58
N LEU A 232 -20.48 67.23 5.37
CA LEU A 232 -21.89 67.56 5.19
C LEU A 232 -22.16 67.96 3.73
N VAL A 233 -23.40 67.81 3.27
CA VAL A 233 -23.87 68.23 1.93
C VAL A 233 -25.14 69.07 2.07
N LEU A 234 -25.42 69.95 1.11
CA LEU A 234 -26.68 70.68 1.10
C LEU A 234 -27.86 69.72 0.89
N ASP A 235 -28.91 69.94 1.67
CA ASP A 235 -30.22 69.31 1.53
C ASP A 235 -31.00 69.92 0.35
N ALA A 236 -32.14 69.32 -0.01
CA ALA A 236 -32.97 69.71 -1.15
C ALA A 236 -33.43 71.17 -1.12
N ASN A 237 -33.43 71.84 0.04
CA ASN A 237 -33.75 73.25 0.17
C ASN A 237 -32.60 74.21 -0.20
N GLY A 238 -31.41 73.69 -0.53
CA GLY A 238 -30.23 74.47 -0.92
C GLY A 238 -29.62 75.33 0.20
N LYS A 239 -30.08 75.16 1.45
CA LYS A 239 -29.73 76.02 2.59
C LYS A 239 -29.29 75.28 3.85
N THR A 240 -29.81 74.07 4.07
CA THR A 240 -29.50 73.24 5.24
C THR A 240 -28.42 72.22 4.91
N CYS A 241 -27.46 71.99 5.80
CA CYS A 241 -26.42 70.98 5.63
C CYS A 241 -26.73 69.69 6.40
N ILE A 242 -26.72 68.54 5.71
CA ILE A 242 -27.05 67.21 6.23
C ILE A 242 -25.88 66.22 6.07
N LYS A 243 -25.84 65.17 6.91
CA LYS A 243 -24.89 64.05 6.74
C LYS A 243 -25.35 63.16 5.57
N PRO A 244 -24.47 62.83 4.60
CA PRO A 244 -24.85 61.96 3.48
C PRO A 244 -25.03 60.51 3.95
N VAL A 245 -26.26 59.99 3.84
CA VAL A 245 -26.60 58.60 4.20
C VAL A 245 -26.09 57.64 3.11
N PRO A 246 -25.26 56.63 3.44
CA PRO A 246 -24.82 55.62 2.46
C PRO A 246 -26.01 54.77 1.98
N LYS A 247 -26.12 54.53 0.67
CA LYS A 247 -27.19 53.72 0.07
C LYS A 247 -26.97 52.21 0.20
N SER A 248 -25.73 51.78 0.44
CA SER A 248 -25.29 50.39 0.58
C SER A 248 -25.30 49.93 2.03
N LEU A 249 -25.91 48.79 2.33
CA LEU A 249 -25.82 48.17 3.67
C LEU A 249 -24.44 47.53 3.90
N CYS A 250 -23.93 47.59 5.13
CA CYS A 250 -22.66 46.96 5.48
C CYS A 250 -22.71 45.42 5.35
N ARG A 251 -21.60 44.83 4.88
CA ARG A 251 -21.41 43.37 4.74
C ARG A 251 -20.27 42.81 5.58
N LYS A 252 -19.31 43.66 5.97
CA LYS A 252 -18.20 43.37 6.88
C LYS A 252 -17.99 44.60 7.77
N LEU A 253 -17.67 44.39 9.05
CA LEU A 253 -17.42 45.46 10.02
C LEU A 253 -15.98 45.45 10.57
N ALA A 254 -15.18 44.43 10.27
CA ALA A 254 -13.82 44.32 10.75
C ALA A 254 -12.95 45.48 10.22
N GLY A 255 -12.44 46.30 11.13
CA GLY A 255 -11.64 47.48 10.81
C GLY A 255 -12.43 48.71 10.32
N CYS A 256 -13.76 48.69 10.35
CA CYS A 256 -14.58 49.85 9.96
C CYS A 256 -14.74 50.86 11.10
N VAL A 257 -14.77 52.14 10.77
CA VAL A 257 -15.07 53.24 11.71
C VAL A 257 -16.49 53.75 11.45
N CYS A 258 -17.36 53.65 12.45
CA CYS A 258 -18.78 53.99 12.34
C CYS A 258 -19.13 55.27 13.13
N SER A 259 -20.04 56.07 12.57
CA SER A 259 -20.51 57.34 13.15
C SER A 259 -22.04 57.40 13.10
N PRO A 260 -22.73 57.93 14.12
CA PRO A 260 -24.19 57.98 14.13
C PRO A 260 -24.74 58.94 13.07
N VAL A 261 -25.78 58.49 12.37
CA VAL A 261 -26.65 59.29 11.50
C VAL A 261 -27.89 59.70 12.30
N ASP A 262 -28.55 58.72 12.91
CA ASP A 262 -29.65 58.87 13.87
C ASP A 262 -29.51 57.80 14.98
N GLU A 263 -30.49 57.66 15.88
CA GLU A 263 -30.49 56.67 16.96
C GLU A 263 -30.48 55.19 16.50
N LYS A 264 -30.83 54.92 15.24
CA LYS A 264 -31.04 53.59 14.66
C LYS A 264 -30.11 53.29 13.47
N GLN A 265 -29.32 54.27 13.03
CA GLN A 265 -28.49 54.20 11.82
C GLN A 265 -27.09 54.77 12.06
N LEU A 266 -26.07 54.01 11.67
CA LEU A 266 -24.68 54.43 11.69
C LEU A 266 -24.11 54.41 10.26
N SER A 267 -23.43 55.49 9.88
CA SER A 267 -22.62 55.58 8.66
C SER A 267 -21.22 55.09 8.98
N CYS A 268 -20.84 53.96 8.39
CA CYS A 268 -19.55 53.31 8.55
C CYS A 268 -18.64 53.56 7.34
N SER A 269 -17.36 53.81 7.61
CA SER A 269 -16.28 53.86 6.62
C SER A 269 -15.36 52.66 6.84
N CYS A 270 -15.29 51.77 5.86
CA CYS A 270 -14.56 50.51 5.95
C CYS A 270 -13.18 50.57 5.25
N PRO A 271 -12.26 49.64 5.57
CA PRO A 271 -11.07 49.42 4.75
C PRO A 271 -11.47 49.23 3.29
N ASN A 272 -10.70 49.78 2.35
CA ASN A 272 -11.04 49.96 0.92
C ASN A 272 -11.95 51.16 0.59
N ALA A 273 -12.19 52.07 1.55
CA ALA A 273 -12.98 53.31 1.37
C ALA A 273 -14.47 53.10 1.00
N GLU A 274 -15.01 51.91 1.19
CA GLU A 274 -16.43 51.66 1.13
C GLU A 274 -17.16 52.40 2.25
N LYS A 275 -18.13 53.25 1.89
CA LYS A 275 -19.11 53.81 2.82
C LYS A 275 -20.34 52.91 2.85
N CYS A 276 -20.77 52.50 4.03
CA CYS A 276 -21.92 51.63 4.20
C CYS A 276 -22.78 52.04 5.41
N LEU A 277 -24.06 51.68 5.34
CA LEU A 277 -25.05 51.92 6.37
C LEU A 277 -25.17 50.66 7.25
N LEU A 278 -24.96 50.86 8.55
CA LEU A 278 -25.24 49.88 9.60
C LEU A 278 -26.54 50.28 10.29
N VAL A 279 -27.47 49.34 10.41
CA VAL A 279 -28.80 49.58 10.98
C VAL A 279 -28.91 48.81 12.30
N HIS A 280 -29.53 49.45 13.30
CA HIS A 280 -29.84 48.85 14.59
C HIS A 280 -30.85 47.70 14.42
N GLY A 281 -30.53 46.52 14.94
CA GLY A 281 -31.38 45.33 14.75
C GLY A 281 -30.68 44.00 14.98
N ARG A 282 -31.39 42.91 14.65
CA ARG A 282 -30.87 41.54 14.74
C ARG A 282 -29.66 41.29 13.80
N PRO A 283 -28.74 40.37 14.15
CA PRO A 283 -27.54 40.09 13.36
C PRO A 283 -27.83 39.61 11.93
N LYS A 284 -27.05 40.07 10.96
CA LYS A 284 -27.03 39.50 9.59
C LYS A 284 -25.74 38.73 9.36
N VAL A 285 -25.85 37.43 9.07
CA VAL A 285 -24.73 36.51 8.89
C VAL A 285 -24.32 36.36 7.42
N TYR A 286 -23.05 36.65 7.15
CA TYR A 286 -22.36 36.43 5.88
C TYR A 286 -21.28 35.36 6.06
N LEU A 287 -21.00 34.61 4.98
CA LEU A 287 -20.01 33.53 4.95
C LEU A 287 -19.03 33.77 3.82
N ASP A 288 -17.75 33.56 4.09
CA ASP A 288 -16.65 33.67 3.13
C ASP A 288 -15.74 32.42 3.20
N PRO A 289 -15.58 31.64 2.10
CA PRO A 289 -16.20 31.84 0.79
C PRO A 289 -17.73 31.61 0.81
N PRO A 290 -18.47 32.10 -0.22
CA PRO A 290 -19.90 31.85 -0.36
C PRO A 290 -20.26 30.34 -0.44
N PRO A 291 -21.51 29.96 -0.13
CA PRO A 291 -21.87 28.54 -0.05
C PRO A 291 -21.88 27.79 -1.39
N ASP A 292 -20.92 26.87 -1.55
CA ASP A 292 -21.09 25.56 -2.22
C ASP A 292 -19.92 24.64 -1.77
N TYR A 293 -19.95 24.23 -0.50
CA TYR A 293 -18.77 23.70 0.20
C TYR A 293 -18.49 22.23 -0.13
N GLN A 294 -17.84 21.99 -1.27
CA GLN A 294 -17.46 20.67 -1.76
C GLN A 294 -15.95 20.43 -1.59
N VAL A 295 -15.57 19.30 -0.98
CA VAL A 295 -14.17 18.99 -0.62
C VAL A 295 -13.83 17.53 -0.94
N GLU A 296 -12.63 17.27 -1.45
CA GLU A 296 -12.14 15.89 -1.63
C GLU A 296 -11.95 15.16 -0.27
N PRO A 297 -12.07 13.81 -0.23
CA PRO A 297 -11.86 13.04 1.00
C PRO A 297 -10.50 13.29 1.68
N GLY A 298 -10.53 13.85 2.88
CA GLY A 298 -9.33 14.23 3.65
C GLY A 298 -8.79 15.62 3.32
N GLY A 299 -9.50 16.41 2.52
CA GLY A 299 -9.18 17.81 2.27
C GLY A 299 -9.44 18.71 3.49
N ASN A 300 -9.02 19.97 3.37
CA ASN A 300 -9.15 21.00 4.39
C ASN A 300 -9.99 22.16 3.85
N LEU A 301 -10.76 22.83 4.70
CA LEU A 301 -11.59 23.96 4.32
C LEU A 301 -11.62 25.00 5.45
N ASN A 302 -11.45 26.27 5.09
CA ASN A 302 -11.54 27.39 6.02
C ASN A 302 -12.77 28.21 5.66
N ILE A 303 -13.61 28.55 6.64
CA ILE A 303 -14.85 29.32 6.44
C ILE A 303 -14.89 30.43 7.48
N THR A 304 -14.91 31.68 7.02
CA THR A 304 -15.09 32.84 7.89
C THR A 304 -16.58 33.14 7.99
N CYS A 305 -17.10 33.24 9.21
CA CYS A 305 -18.42 33.79 9.46
C CYS A 305 -18.28 35.24 9.94
N SER A 306 -18.99 36.16 9.29
CA SER A 306 -19.02 37.58 9.67
C SER A 306 -20.46 37.98 9.99
N ALA A 307 -20.66 38.75 11.06
CA ALA A 307 -21.99 39.18 11.49
C ALA A 307 -22.08 40.71 11.56
N VAL A 308 -23.15 41.26 10.99
CA VAL A 308 -23.37 42.71 10.86
C VAL A 308 -24.66 43.11 11.55
N ALA A 309 -24.55 43.85 12.65
CA ALA A 309 -25.64 44.53 13.35
C ALA A 309 -25.08 45.56 14.35
N PHE A 310 -25.98 46.39 14.87
CA PHE A 310 -25.77 47.24 16.05
C PHE A 310 -26.92 46.97 17.05
N PRO A 311 -26.66 46.71 18.35
CA PRO A 311 -25.37 46.41 18.97
C PRO A 311 -24.61 45.26 18.30
N PHE A 312 -23.28 45.25 18.43
CA PHE A 312 -22.42 44.29 17.76
C PHE A 312 -22.64 42.87 18.31
N PRO A 313 -22.81 41.85 17.45
CA PRO A 313 -23.06 40.48 17.90
C PRO A 313 -21.80 39.71 18.27
N GLU A 314 -21.96 38.74 19.17
CA GLU A 314 -21.03 37.65 19.40
C GLU A 314 -21.27 36.53 18.37
N ILE A 315 -20.20 35.82 17.96
CA ILE A 315 -20.23 34.80 16.89
C ILE A 315 -19.67 33.48 17.42
N VAL A 316 -20.46 32.41 17.31
CA VAL A 316 -20.11 31.06 17.78
C VAL A 316 -20.30 30.05 16.64
N TRP A 317 -19.39 29.09 16.53
CA TRP A 317 -19.52 27.96 15.61
C TRP A 317 -19.96 26.71 16.38
N GLU A 318 -21.08 26.12 15.97
CA GLU A 318 -21.54 24.81 16.40
C GLU A 318 -21.25 23.77 15.31
N ARG A 319 -20.94 22.53 15.72
CA ARG A 319 -20.86 21.37 14.82
C ARG A 319 -21.98 20.41 15.20
N GLU A 320 -22.77 20.01 14.21
CA GLU A 320 -23.79 18.99 14.40
C GLU A 320 -23.11 17.64 14.71
N GLN A 321 -23.28 17.12 15.93
CA GLN A 321 -22.79 15.81 16.36
C GLN A 321 -23.92 14.78 16.31
N GLU A 322 -23.62 13.57 15.83
CA GLU A 322 -24.56 12.44 15.76
C GLU A 322 -24.79 11.73 17.10
N ASP A 323 -23.91 11.93 18.09
CA ASP A 323 -24.00 11.29 19.42
C ASP A 323 -24.24 12.32 20.53
N THR A 324 -25.29 12.11 21.32
CA THR A 324 -25.65 12.96 22.46
C THR A 324 -24.74 12.72 23.66
N THR A 325 -23.55 13.31 23.65
CA THR A 325 -22.83 13.65 24.89
C THR A 325 -22.43 15.11 24.86
N ARG A 326 -22.63 15.85 25.96
CA ARG A 326 -22.32 17.29 26.07
C ARG A 326 -20.80 17.54 26.17
N GLY A 327 -20.06 17.17 25.13
CA GLY A 327 -18.67 17.56 24.94
C GLY A 327 -18.60 18.99 24.39
N ARG A 328 -18.76 19.99 25.27
CA ARG A 328 -18.49 21.39 24.94
C ARG A 328 -17.01 21.48 24.55
N ALA A 329 -16.72 21.55 23.25
CA ALA A 329 -15.33 21.61 22.78
C ALA A 329 -14.67 22.89 23.33
N ASP A 330 -13.59 22.72 24.08
CA ASP A 330 -12.86 23.84 24.69
C ASP A 330 -12.22 24.73 23.61
N VAL A 331 -12.96 25.76 23.21
CA VAL A 331 -12.44 26.85 22.40
C VAL A 331 -11.63 27.76 23.31
N HIS A 332 -10.30 27.68 23.23
CA HIS A 332 -9.40 28.62 23.90
C HIS A 332 -9.68 30.06 23.44
N LEU A 333 -10.38 30.82 24.28
CA LEU A 333 -10.65 32.24 24.12
C LEU A 333 -9.46 33.07 24.61
N THR A 334 -8.54 33.40 23.69
CA THR A 334 -7.54 34.44 23.91
C THR A 334 -8.01 35.79 23.38
N THR A 335 -8.46 36.68 24.27
CA THR A 335 -8.43 38.14 24.06
C THR A 335 -8.66 38.90 25.36
N THR A 336 -7.60 39.52 25.87
CA THR A 336 -7.69 40.82 26.52
C THR A 336 -7.33 41.88 25.47
N GLY A 337 -8.34 42.56 24.92
CA GLY A 337 -8.13 43.57 23.87
C GLY A 337 -9.45 44.08 23.29
N THR A 338 -9.59 45.41 23.24
CA THR A 338 -10.79 46.17 22.84
C THR A 338 -11.05 46.19 21.33
N ASN A 339 -10.92 45.04 20.66
CA ASN A 339 -11.18 44.89 19.23
C ASN A 339 -12.57 44.26 18.99
N ILE A 340 -13.39 44.92 18.15
CA ILE A 340 -14.75 44.47 17.80
C ILE A 340 -14.67 43.18 16.96
N ARG A 341 -14.97 42.02 17.58
CA ARG A 341 -14.96 40.67 16.97
C ARG A 341 -16.16 40.42 16.03
N SER A 342 -16.25 41.17 14.94
CA SER A 342 -17.33 41.03 13.94
C SER A 342 -17.14 39.89 12.93
N GLU A 343 -16.09 39.06 13.10
CA GLU A 343 -15.85 37.86 12.31
C GLU A 343 -15.13 36.75 13.11
N GLN A 344 -15.42 35.49 12.77
CA GLN A 344 -14.86 34.30 13.42
C GLN A 344 -14.57 33.19 12.38
N LEU A 345 -13.34 32.68 12.39
CA LEU A 345 -12.85 31.67 11.44
C LEU A 345 -13.05 30.24 11.93
N LEU A 346 -13.70 29.39 11.13
CA LEU A 346 -13.73 27.94 11.27
C LEU A 346 -12.62 27.30 10.41
N ILE A 347 -11.83 26.42 11.02
CA ILE A 347 -10.74 25.68 10.34
C ILE A 347 -11.08 24.19 10.37
N ILE A 348 -11.51 23.65 9.23
CA ILE A 348 -11.80 22.23 9.03
C ILE A 348 -10.57 21.55 8.46
N LYS A 349 -10.06 20.53 9.15
CA LYS A 349 -8.94 19.70 8.69
C LYS A 349 -9.39 18.27 8.47
N GLN A 350 -8.92 17.66 7.37
CA GLN A 350 -9.12 16.26 7.02
C GLN A 350 -10.57 15.76 7.16
N ILE A 351 -11.50 16.37 6.42
CA ILE A 351 -12.90 15.95 6.43
C ILE A 351 -13.12 14.70 5.56
N TYR A 352 -13.69 13.64 6.15
CA TYR A 352 -13.95 12.36 5.47
C TYR A 352 -15.44 12.01 5.37
N LYS A 353 -16.28 12.52 6.28
CA LYS A 353 -17.74 12.35 6.27
C LYS A 353 -18.42 13.68 5.99
N ASN A 354 -19.51 13.69 5.21
CA ASN A 354 -20.40 14.85 5.11
C ASN A 354 -20.75 15.36 6.52
N THR A 355 -20.47 16.64 6.79
CA THR A 355 -20.61 17.23 8.14
C THR A 355 -21.27 18.59 8.02
N ASN A 356 -22.20 18.87 8.93
CA ASN A 356 -22.85 20.16 9.05
C ASN A 356 -22.22 20.99 10.19
N PHE A 357 -22.11 22.29 9.94
CA PHE A 357 -21.70 23.29 10.92
C PHE A 357 -22.71 24.42 10.91
N THR A 358 -22.94 25.06 12.04
CA THR A 358 -23.84 26.22 12.13
C THR A 358 -23.06 27.39 12.70
N CYS A 359 -23.06 28.53 12.00
CA CYS A 359 -22.60 29.78 12.60
C CYS A 359 -23.78 30.46 13.27
N HIS A 360 -23.68 30.72 14.57
CA HIS A 360 -24.63 31.48 15.37
C HIS A 360 -24.09 32.90 15.58
N ALA A 361 -24.95 33.90 15.44
CA ALA A 361 -24.65 35.27 15.80
C ALA A 361 -25.78 35.83 16.68
N HIS A 362 -25.45 36.31 17.88
CA HIS A 362 -26.43 36.86 18.82
C HIS A 362 -26.05 38.26 19.30
N ASN A 363 -27.05 39.13 19.44
CA ASN A 363 -26.96 40.39 20.19
C ASN A 363 -28.21 40.55 21.08
N GLU A 364 -28.27 41.63 21.86
CA GLU A 364 -29.38 41.93 22.78
C GLU A 364 -30.75 42.05 22.10
N ILE A 365 -30.79 42.21 20.77
CA ILE A 365 -32.02 42.33 19.97
C ILE A 365 -32.48 40.96 19.44
N GLY A 366 -31.58 39.99 19.32
CA GLY A 366 -31.91 38.63 18.94
C GLY A 366 -30.76 37.84 18.31
N GLU A 367 -31.08 36.62 17.91
CA GLU A 367 -30.15 35.66 17.30
C GLU A 367 -30.44 35.48 15.80
N THR A 368 -29.41 35.11 15.04
CA THR A 368 -29.53 34.60 13.68
C THR A 368 -28.44 33.57 13.43
N SER A 369 -28.82 32.40 12.94
CA SER A 369 -27.92 31.30 12.62
C SER A 369 -27.88 31.00 11.12
N ARG A 370 -26.79 30.39 10.66
CA ARG A 370 -26.63 29.98 9.25
C ARG A 370 -25.95 28.61 9.15
N LEU A 371 -26.67 27.67 8.57
CA LEU A 371 -26.21 26.30 8.32
C LEU A 371 -25.21 26.26 7.15
N VAL A 372 -24.11 25.54 7.37
CA VAL A 372 -23.01 25.26 6.46
C VAL A 372 -22.96 23.74 6.28
N ARG A 373 -23.32 23.27 5.09
CA ARG A 373 -23.25 21.84 4.73
C ARG A 373 -21.97 21.59 3.96
N VAL A 374 -21.02 20.85 4.54
CA VAL A 374 -19.77 20.48 3.85
C VAL A 374 -19.94 19.07 3.27
N VAL A 375 -19.90 18.99 1.95
CA VAL A 375 -20.11 17.77 1.19
C VAL A 375 -18.77 17.22 0.74
N VAL A 376 -18.48 15.97 1.11
CA VAL A 376 -17.32 15.25 0.62
C VAL A 376 -17.64 14.71 -0.77
N THR A 377 -16.77 14.97 -1.77
CA THR A 377 -17.02 14.65 -3.19
C THR A 377 -16.82 13.18 -3.56
N GLY A 378 -16.56 12.30 -2.59
CA GLY A 378 -16.44 10.87 -2.82
C GLY A 378 -16.56 10.05 -1.52
N PRO A 379 -16.34 8.72 -1.59
CA PRO A 379 -16.20 7.85 -0.43
C PRO A 379 -15.07 8.32 0.50
N GLY A 380 -15.38 8.45 1.79
CA GLY A 380 -14.52 9.09 2.79
C GLY A 380 -13.24 8.32 3.10
N SER A 381 -13.34 6.99 3.17
CA SER A 381 -12.18 6.11 3.39
C SER A 381 -11.82 5.38 2.10
N ALA A 382 -10.58 4.91 2.01
CA ALA A 382 -10.20 3.98 0.95
C ALA A 382 -10.84 2.59 1.16
N PRO A 383 -11.01 1.78 0.10
CA PRO A 383 -11.21 0.34 0.22
C PRO A 383 -9.94 -0.34 0.76
N VAL A 384 -10.08 -1.51 1.38
CA VAL A 384 -8.96 -2.25 1.99
C VAL A 384 -8.63 -3.47 1.14
N LEU A 385 -7.44 -3.51 0.54
CA LEU A 385 -6.94 -4.72 -0.14
C LEU A 385 -6.75 -5.83 0.91
N ARG A 386 -7.35 -7.00 0.67
CA ARG A 386 -7.32 -8.14 1.61
C ARG A 386 -6.48 -9.30 1.09
N GLN A 387 -6.66 -9.67 -0.17
CA GLN A 387 -5.98 -10.80 -0.77
C GLN A 387 -5.54 -10.48 -2.20
N LEU A 388 -4.35 -10.95 -2.55
CA LEU A 388 -3.74 -10.89 -3.87
C LEU A 388 -3.27 -12.29 -4.23
N THR A 389 -3.93 -12.95 -5.17
CA THR A 389 -3.59 -14.29 -5.62
C THR A 389 -2.96 -14.21 -7.01
N ALA A 390 -1.65 -14.37 -7.06
CA ALA A 390 -0.86 -14.28 -8.28
C ALA A 390 -0.90 -15.59 -9.09
N GLY A 391 -1.22 -15.47 -10.38
CA GLY A 391 -0.88 -16.45 -11.41
C GLY A 391 0.37 -16.01 -12.19
N ARG A 392 0.64 -16.67 -13.32
CA ARG A 392 1.77 -16.33 -14.20
C ARG A 392 1.58 -15.04 -14.98
N THR A 393 0.40 -14.88 -15.58
CA THR A 393 0.05 -13.72 -16.43
C THR A 393 -1.21 -12.98 -15.94
N ARG A 394 -1.61 -13.24 -14.69
CA ARG A 394 -2.78 -12.66 -14.05
C ARG A 394 -2.58 -12.46 -12.55
N ILE A 395 -3.29 -11.52 -11.95
CA ILE A 395 -3.42 -11.36 -10.49
C ILE A 395 -4.90 -11.21 -10.16
N GLU A 396 -5.42 -12.09 -9.30
CA GLU A 396 -6.72 -11.92 -8.67
C GLU A 396 -6.60 -11.02 -7.44
N VAL A 397 -7.44 -9.98 -7.40
CA VAL A 397 -7.43 -8.93 -6.38
C VAL A 397 -8.77 -8.98 -5.64
N HIS A 398 -8.74 -9.02 -4.31
CA HIS A 398 -9.92 -8.96 -3.45
C HIS A 398 -9.79 -7.83 -2.41
N TRP A 399 -10.87 -7.07 -2.22
CA TRP A 399 -10.89 -5.90 -1.33
C TRP A 399 -12.20 -5.77 -0.55
N GLU A 400 -12.14 -5.15 0.61
CA GLU A 400 -13.34 -4.70 1.34
C GLU A 400 -13.75 -3.30 0.92
N LYS A 401 -15.06 -3.05 0.99
CA LYS A 401 -15.66 -1.72 0.79
C LYS A 401 -15.09 -0.68 1.78
N PRO A 402 -15.08 0.61 1.43
CA PRO A 402 -14.84 1.70 2.37
C PRO A 402 -15.68 1.59 3.66
N HIS A 403 -15.07 1.91 4.80
CA HIS A 403 -15.77 2.06 6.08
C HIS A 403 -16.60 3.36 6.14
N VAL A 404 -16.12 4.45 5.53
CA VAL A 404 -16.85 5.73 5.47
C VAL A 404 -17.42 5.92 4.07
N ILE A 405 -18.73 5.67 3.94
CA ILE A 405 -19.48 5.76 2.69
C ILE A 405 -20.43 6.96 2.79
N ASN A 406 -20.20 8.01 1.99
CA ASN A 406 -21.03 9.22 2.00
C ASN A 406 -22.28 9.11 1.11
N ARG A 407 -22.22 8.28 0.07
CA ARG A 407 -23.26 7.99 -0.94
C ARG A 407 -23.08 6.55 -1.46
N PRO A 408 -24.10 5.93 -2.08
CA PRO A 408 -23.96 4.61 -2.69
C PRO A 408 -22.79 4.53 -3.67
N LEU A 409 -22.03 3.44 -3.60
CA LEU A 409 -20.86 3.22 -4.45
C LEU A 409 -21.30 2.84 -5.86
N THR A 410 -20.66 3.42 -6.87
CA THR A 410 -20.94 3.18 -8.29
C THR A 410 -19.94 2.21 -8.91
N ALA A 411 -18.65 2.37 -8.58
CA ALA A 411 -17.57 1.55 -9.11
C ALA A 411 -16.34 1.53 -8.17
N TYR A 412 -15.39 0.65 -8.48
CA TYR A 412 -14.02 0.66 -8.01
C TYR A 412 -13.07 0.87 -9.19
N ALA A 413 -11.97 1.59 -8.97
CA ALA A 413 -10.87 1.72 -9.91
C ALA A 413 -9.63 1.09 -9.30
N LEU A 414 -9.13 0.03 -9.94
CA LEU A 414 -7.88 -0.65 -9.61
C LEU A 414 -6.77 -0.04 -10.45
N TYR A 415 -5.65 0.28 -9.80
CA TYR A 415 -4.44 0.81 -10.41
C TYR A 415 -3.30 -0.17 -10.19
N PHE A 416 -2.53 -0.48 -11.24
CA PHE A 416 -1.39 -1.37 -11.16
C PHE A 416 -0.21 -0.91 -12.02
N THR A 417 1.00 -1.20 -11.57
CA THR A 417 2.26 -0.79 -12.20
C THR A 417 3.39 -1.75 -11.82
N THR A 418 4.44 -1.81 -12.63
CA THR A 418 5.73 -2.43 -12.25
C THR A 418 6.69 -1.42 -11.61
N ASP A 419 6.44 -0.12 -11.79
CA ASP A 419 7.20 0.97 -11.16
C ASP A 419 6.26 1.82 -10.27
N PRO A 420 6.34 1.68 -8.93
CA PRO A 420 5.51 2.42 -7.99
C PRO A 420 5.93 3.88 -7.78
N MET A 421 7.07 4.32 -8.33
CA MET A 421 7.54 5.71 -8.25
C MET A 421 6.82 6.62 -9.25
N LEU A 422 6.20 6.05 -10.28
CA LEU A 422 5.41 6.78 -11.26
C LEU A 422 4.15 7.43 -10.65
N PRO A 423 3.69 8.59 -11.16
CA PRO A 423 2.44 9.19 -10.71
C PRO A 423 1.24 8.31 -11.03
N ILE A 424 0.22 8.27 -10.17
CA ILE A 424 -0.95 7.37 -10.32
C ILE A 424 -1.68 7.48 -11.67
N LYS A 425 -1.58 8.64 -12.35
CA LYS A 425 -2.17 8.88 -13.68
C LYS A 425 -1.52 8.07 -14.81
N SER A 426 -0.30 7.56 -14.63
CA SER A 426 0.40 6.70 -15.61
C SER A 426 0.42 5.22 -15.21
N TRP A 427 -0.25 4.84 -14.11
CA TRP A 427 -0.46 3.44 -13.76
C TRP A 427 -1.55 2.87 -14.66
N SER A 428 -1.49 1.58 -14.97
CA SER A 428 -2.56 0.90 -15.70
C SER A 428 -3.81 0.85 -14.82
N GLN A 429 -4.98 1.13 -15.40
CA GLN A 429 -6.25 1.23 -14.67
C GLN A 429 -7.28 0.24 -15.21
N VAL A 430 -8.01 -0.43 -14.31
CA VAL A 430 -9.22 -1.20 -14.62
C VAL A 430 -10.36 -0.73 -13.72
N ASN A 431 -11.54 -0.54 -14.32
CA ASN A 431 -12.77 -0.17 -13.61
C ASN A 431 -13.65 -1.41 -13.39
N VAL A 432 -14.23 -1.51 -12.20
CA VAL A 432 -15.06 -2.64 -11.77
C VAL A 432 -16.35 -2.08 -11.15
N SER A 433 -17.50 -2.44 -11.70
CA SER A 433 -18.79 -1.93 -11.20
C SER A 433 -19.11 -2.45 -9.79
N ALA A 434 -19.66 -1.58 -8.93
CA ALA A 434 -20.22 -2.02 -7.67
C ALA A 434 -21.45 -2.94 -7.93
N PRO A 435 -21.75 -3.93 -7.08
CA PRO A 435 -21.18 -4.18 -5.75
C PRO A 435 -19.96 -5.13 -5.72
N ALA A 436 -19.33 -5.45 -6.86
CA ALA A 436 -18.24 -6.42 -6.90
C ALA A 436 -17.03 -6.00 -6.03
N ILE A 437 -16.46 -6.99 -5.33
CA ILE A 437 -15.36 -6.84 -4.36
C ILE A 437 -14.10 -7.65 -4.74
N SER A 438 -14.10 -8.25 -5.92
CA SER A 438 -12.93 -8.89 -6.51
C SER A 438 -12.86 -8.67 -8.03
N HIS A 439 -11.66 -8.78 -8.58
CA HIS A 439 -11.41 -8.72 -10.02
C HIS A 439 -10.09 -9.41 -10.38
N VAL A 440 -9.99 -9.97 -11.59
CA VAL A 440 -8.78 -10.60 -12.10
C VAL A 440 -8.14 -9.71 -13.16
N ILE A 441 -6.96 -9.19 -12.86
CA ILE A 441 -6.13 -8.43 -13.82
C ILE A 441 -5.42 -9.45 -14.71
N HIS A 442 -5.55 -9.34 -16.03
CA HIS A 442 -4.95 -10.22 -17.04
C HIS A 442 -3.86 -9.51 -17.86
N GLY A 443 -3.09 -10.27 -18.66
CA GLY A 443 -2.11 -9.71 -19.59
C GLY A 443 -0.82 -9.23 -18.92
N LEU A 444 -0.50 -9.77 -17.75
CA LEU A 444 0.69 -9.41 -16.98
C LEU A 444 1.90 -10.25 -17.41
N ASN A 445 3.11 -9.71 -17.19
CA ASN A 445 4.35 -10.43 -17.39
C ASN A 445 4.57 -11.43 -16.23
N SER A 446 5.15 -12.59 -16.52
CA SER A 446 5.58 -13.58 -15.52
C SER A 446 6.82 -13.12 -14.74
N ASP A 447 7.02 -13.68 -13.54
CA ASP A 447 8.11 -13.35 -12.60
C ASP A 447 8.32 -11.84 -12.34
N THR A 448 7.24 -11.06 -12.43
CA THR A 448 7.29 -9.59 -12.42
C THR A 448 6.59 -9.06 -11.17
N LEU A 449 7.23 -8.13 -10.46
CA LEU A 449 6.65 -7.48 -9.29
C LEU A 449 5.67 -6.39 -9.75
N TYR A 450 4.40 -6.51 -9.36
CA TYR A 450 3.38 -5.50 -9.58
C TYR A 450 2.96 -4.86 -8.25
N THR A 451 2.82 -3.55 -8.23
CA THR A 451 2.22 -2.80 -7.12
C THR A 451 0.79 -2.40 -7.48
N ILE A 452 -0.16 -2.69 -6.59
CA ILE A 452 -1.60 -2.50 -6.80
C ILE A 452 -2.16 -1.53 -5.76
N ARG A 453 -3.09 -0.67 -6.20
CA ARG A 453 -3.91 0.22 -5.37
C ARG A 453 -5.36 0.18 -5.85
N VAL A 454 -6.32 0.42 -4.96
CA VAL A 454 -7.74 0.50 -5.30
C VAL A 454 -8.37 1.75 -4.70
N ARG A 455 -9.34 2.35 -5.39
CA ARG A 455 -10.25 3.35 -4.81
C ARG A 455 -11.69 3.04 -5.21
N ALA A 456 -12.64 3.43 -4.36
CA ALA A 456 -14.05 3.42 -4.70
C ALA A 456 -14.46 4.75 -5.36
N HIS A 457 -15.59 4.74 -6.06
CA HIS A 457 -16.24 5.89 -6.67
C HIS A 457 -17.71 5.94 -6.19
N ASP A 458 -18.26 7.14 -6.06
CA ASP A 458 -19.70 7.37 -5.91
C ASP A 458 -20.23 8.29 -7.03
N SER A 459 -21.45 8.82 -6.90
CA SER A 459 -22.07 9.68 -7.91
C SER A 459 -21.44 11.07 -8.08
N MET A 460 -20.62 11.54 -7.11
CA MET A 460 -19.94 12.85 -7.15
C MET A 460 -18.47 12.74 -7.57
N GLY A 461 -17.83 11.58 -7.37
CA GLY A 461 -16.40 11.47 -7.64
C GLY A 461 -15.65 10.29 -7.00
N PRO A 462 -14.30 10.30 -7.14
CA PRO A 462 -13.43 9.28 -6.59
C PRO A 462 -13.21 9.44 -5.08
N GLY A 463 -13.10 8.30 -4.40
CA GLY A 463 -12.65 8.20 -3.02
C GLY A 463 -11.12 8.18 -2.88
N LYS A 464 -10.65 8.12 -1.63
CA LYS A 464 -9.23 7.97 -1.30
C LYS A 464 -8.67 6.65 -1.86
N LEU A 465 -7.43 6.68 -2.35
CA LEU A 465 -6.68 5.48 -2.75
C LEU A 465 -6.23 4.66 -1.54
N SER A 466 -6.30 3.33 -1.67
CA SER A 466 -5.74 2.38 -0.71
C SER A 466 -4.24 2.59 -0.52
N ASN A 467 -3.70 1.95 0.52
CA ASN A 467 -2.26 1.73 0.63
C ASN A 467 -1.80 0.88 -0.58
N PRO A 468 -0.57 1.09 -1.11
CA PRO A 468 0.02 0.22 -2.10
C PRO A 468 0.32 -1.15 -1.49
N VAL A 469 0.00 -2.21 -2.24
CA VAL A 469 0.38 -3.59 -1.90
C VAL A 469 1.03 -4.21 -3.13
N SER A 470 2.18 -4.85 -2.96
CA SER A 470 2.94 -5.44 -4.06
C SER A 470 2.88 -6.96 -4.03
N VAL A 471 2.79 -7.58 -5.21
CA VAL A 471 2.80 -9.02 -5.40
C VAL A 471 3.57 -9.37 -6.67
N ARG A 472 4.36 -10.45 -6.64
CA ARG A 472 5.10 -10.95 -7.81
C ARG A 472 4.29 -12.03 -8.52
N THR A 473 4.16 -11.94 -9.84
CA THR A 473 3.56 -13.01 -10.67
C THR A 473 4.42 -14.26 -10.65
N LEU A 474 3.81 -15.42 -10.86
CA LEU A 474 4.53 -16.71 -10.84
C LEU A 474 5.55 -16.80 -11.99
N PRO A 475 6.64 -17.57 -11.84
CA PRO A 475 7.59 -17.86 -12.91
C PRO A 475 6.92 -18.44 -14.16
N PRO A 476 7.45 -18.19 -15.37
CA PRO A 476 6.90 -18.75 -16.61
C PRO A 476 6.85 -20.28 -16.55
N ALA A 477 5.84 -20.87 -17.18
CA ALA A 477 5.71 -22.32 -17.19
C ALA A 477 6.76 -22.95 -18.12
N ILE A 478 7.51 -23.92 -17.60
CA ILE A 478 8.56 -24.66 -18.30
C ILE A 478 8.07 -26.09 -18.49
N ARG A 479 8.03 -26.54 -19.75
CA ARG A 479 7.65 -27.93 -20.10
C ARG A 479 8.58 -28.91 -19.38
N PRO A 480 8.04 -29.97 -18.74
CA PRO A 480 8.86 -30.93 -18.02
C PRO A 480 9.84 -31.64 -18.94
N PHE A 481 11.00 -31.99 -18.41
CA PHE A 481 11.97 -32.86 -19.05
C PHE A 481 12.42 -33.89 -18.01
N VAL A 482 12.16 -35.16 -18.31
CA VAL A 482 12.44 -36.28 -17.43
C VAL A 482 13.50 -37.18 -18.04
N PHE A 483 14.20 -37.91 -17.17
CA PHE A 483 15.18 -38.93 -17.57
C PHE A 483 15.02 -40.17 -16.70
N ILE A 484 15.32 -41.33 -17.27
CA ILE A 484 15.34 -42.62 -16.60
C ILE A 484 16.81 -42.96 -16.32
N PRO A 485 17.26 -43.00 -15.05
CA PRO A 485 18.67 -43.19 -14.73
C PRO A 485 19.18 -44.60 -15.08
N GLU A 486 18.29 -45.59 -15.19
CA GLU A 486 18.62 -46.94 -15.67
C GLU A 486 18.90 -47.00 -17.19
N GLY A 487 18.64 -45.91 -17.93
CA GLY A 487 18.91 -45.79 -19.37
C GLY A 487 17.69 -46.06 -20.26
N THR A 488 17.94 -46.56 -21.48
CA THR A 488 16.90 -46.84 -22.49
C THR A 488 16.46 -48.31 -22.54
N GLU A 489 17.27 -49.22 -22.01
CA GLU A 489 16.91 -50.64 -21.83
C GLU A 489 17.43 -51.17 -20.50
N ILE A 490 16.68 -52.09 -19.88
CA ILE A 490 17.15 -52.95 -18.80
C ILE A 490 16.90 -54.42 -19.12
N ARG A 491 17.72 -55.29 -18.53
CA ARG A 491 17.67 -56.74 -18.73
C ARG A 491 17.35 -57.41 -17.39
N VAL A 492 16.24 -58.16 -17.34
CA VAL A 492 15.72 -58.79 -16.11
C VAL A 492 15.48 -60.28 -16.33
N PRO A 493 15.75 -61.16 -15.34
CA PRO A 493 15.35 -62.57 -15.45
C PRO A 493 13.82 -62.72 -15.39
N PRO A 494 13.25 -63.79 -15.97
CA PRO A 494 11.81 -63.99 -16.01
C PRO A 494 11.23 -64.09 -14.59
N ARG A 495 10.07 -63.43 -14.39
CA ARG A 495 9.32 -63.40 -13.12
C ARG A 495 10.07 -62.79 -11.91
N ILE A 496 11.23 -62.15 -12.10
CA ILE A 496 11.95 -61.45 -11.04
C ILE A 496 11.47 -59.99 -10.94
N PRO A 497 11.09 -59.50 -9.73
CA PRO A 497 10.71 -58.12 -9.52
C PRO A 497 11.82 -57.13 -9.88
N PHE A 498 11.44 -55.97 -10.41
CA PHE A 498 12.36 -54.88 -10.75
C PHE A 498 11.74 -53.52 -10.43
N THR A 499 12.62 -52.51 -10.30
CA THR A 499 12.23 -51.11 -10.14
C THR A 499 12.85 -50.29 -11.27
N ILE A 500 12.10 -49.34 -11.83
CA ILE A 500 12.61 -48.33 -12.76
C ILE A 500 12.31 -46.95 -12.19
N ASN A 501 13.30 -46.08 -12.12
CA ASN A 501 13.13 -44.71 -11.66
C ASN A 501 12.86 -43.76 -12.84
N CYS A 502 12.23 -42.63 -12.56
CA CYS A 502 12.10 -41.53 -13.49
C CYS A 502 12.22 -40.22 -12.72
N ASN A 503 13.17 -39.38 -13.14
CA ASN A 503 13.56 -38.16 -12.45
C ASN A 503 13.28 -36.92 -13.30
N LEU A 504 12.79 -35.86 -12.66
CA LEU A 504 12.59 -34.55 -13.26
C LEU A 504 13.90 -33.75 -13.27
N SER A 505 14.42 -33.47 -14.46
CA SER A 505 15.59 -32.61 -14.64
C SER A 505 15.21 -31.11 -14.62
N ARG A 506 14.17 -30.73 -15.38
CA ARG A 506 13.61 -29.37 -15.41
C ARG A 506 12.10 -29.46 -15.63
N GLY A 507 11.35 -28.46 -15.18
CA GLY A 507 9.89 -28.39 -15.31
C GLY A 507 9.30 -27.56 -14.19
N GLU A 508 8.47 -26.59 -14.55
CA GLU A 508 7.83 -25.67 -13.60
C GLU A 508 6.44 -25.28 -14.13
N PRO A 509 5.34 -25.43 -13.37
CA PRO A 509 5.27 -26.00 -12.02
C PRO A 509 5.67 -27.48 -12.03
N ILE A 510 5.82 -28.06 -10.83
CA ILE A 510 6.09 -29.49 -10.66
C ILE A 510 4.99 -30.29 -11.40
N PRO A 511 5.36 -31.19 -12.33
CA PRO A 511 4.39 -31.91 -13.15
C PRO A 511 3.74 -33.06 -12.38
N ASP A 512 2.58 -33.47 -12.88
CA ASP A 512 2.02 -34.79 -12.60
C ASP A 512 2.84 -35.84 -13.35
N MET A 513 3.40 -36.80 -12.61
CA MET A 513 4.22 -37.89 -13.14
C MET A 513 3.48 -39.23 -13.00
N TYR A 514 3.52 -40.06 -14.04
CA TYR A 514 2.94 -41.41 -14.04
C TYR A 514 3.66 -42.36 -15.00
N TRP A 515 3.45 -43.65 -14.81
CA TRP A 515 3.89 -44.69 -15.73
C TRP A 515 2.74 -45.19 -16.60
N GLU A 516 3.03 -45.34 -17.88
CA GLU A 516 2.12 -45.83 -18.92
C GLU A 516 2.74 -47.06 -19.61
N SER A 517 1.92 -48.05 -19.94
CA SER A 517 2.30 -49.18 -20.81
C SER A 517 1.10 -49.69 -21.60
N ARG A 518 1.30 -50.09 -22.86
CA ARG A 518 0.24 -50.52 -23.79
C ARG A 518 -0.95 -49.54 -23.85
N SER A 519 -0.65 -48.23 -23.85
CA SER A 519 -1.62 -47.12 -23.81
C SER A 519 -2.57 -47.12 -22.59
N ARG A 520 -2.10 -47.63 -21.44
CA ARG A 520 -2.82 -47.60 -20.16
C ARG A 520 -1.91 -47.08 -19.06
N ASN A 521 -2.46 -46.25 -18.18
CA ASN A 521 -1.78 -45.83 -16.95
C ASN A 521 -1.67 -47.03 -16.02
N ILE A 522 -0.43 -47.41 -15.66
CA ILE A 522 -0.13 -48.52 -14.75
C ILE A 522 0.27 -48.02 -13.35
N SER A 523 0.53 -46.73 -13.20
CA SER A 523 0.61 -46.05 -11.90
C SER A 523 -0.44 -44.94 -11.81
N ILE A 524 -0.76 -44.55 -10.58
CA ILE A 524 -1.51 -43.32 -10.30
C ILE A 524 -0.62 -42.12 -10.66
N ALA A 525 -1.23 -41.04 -11.16
CA ALA A 525 -0.54 -39.77 -11.39
C ALA A 525 -0.32 -39.02 -10.08
N GLN A 526 0.90 -38.54 -9.87
CA GLN A 526 1.31 -37.84 -8.65
C GLN A 526 2.18 -36.64 -8.98
N GLN A 527 1.94 -35.50 -8.33
CA GLN A 527 2.83 -34.35 -8.43
C GLN A 527 4.15 -34.67 -7.73
N GLY A 528 5.26 -34.61 -8.48
CA GLY A 528 6.55 -35.02 -7.96
C GLY A 528 7.73 -34.60 -8.81
N ARG A 529 8.92 -34.76 -8.25
CA ARG A 529 10.20 -34.65 -8.98
C ARG A 529 10.80 -36.02 -9.31
N HIS A 530 10.19 -37.08 -8.82
CA HIS A 530 10.57 -38.48 -8.98
C HIS A 530 9.31 -39.35 -8.98
N ILE A 531 9.34 -40.42 -9.76
CA ILE A 531 8.42 -41.55 -9.64
C ILE A 531 9.19 -42.84 -9.92
N ALA A 532 8.86 -43.92 -9.21
CA ALA A 532 9.40 -45.25 -9.47
C ALA A 532 8.29 -46.22 -9.87
N LEU A 533 8.51 -47.01 -10.91
CA LEU A 533 7.69 -48.16 -11.27
C LEU A 533 8.25 -49.38 -10.54
N GLN A 534 7.47 -49.96 -9.62
CA GLN A 534 7.75 -51.27 -9.03
C GLN A 534 6.91 -52.32 -9.76
N HIS A 535 7.55 -53.27 -10.43
CA HIS A 535 6.86 -54.33 -11.17
C HIS A 535 7.23 -55.70 -10.60
N SER A 536 6.25 -56.61 -10.48
CA SER A 536 6.43 -57.97 -9.94
C SER A 536 7.14 -58.95 -10.90
N GLY A 537 7.94 -58.44 -11.83
CA GLY A 537 8.58 -59.21 -12.91
C GLY A 537 7.67 -59.48 -14.11
N LEU A 538 8.29 -59.94 -15.21
CA LEU A 538 7.66 -60.14 -16.51
C LEU A 538 7.98 -61.53 -17.08
N TYR A 539 7.15 -62.01 -18.00
CA TYR A 539 7.40 -63.23 -18.79
C TYR A 539 7.94 -62.92 -20.19
N GLU A 540 7.59 -61.76 -20.75
CA GLU A 540 7.91 -61.33 -22.11
C GLU A 540 8.46 -59.90 -22.12
N ASN A 541 9.24 -59.56 -23.16
CA ASN A 541 9.73 -58.21 -23.38
C ASN A 541 8.58 -57.20 -23.40
N SER A 542 8.72 -56.09 -22.67
CA SER A 542 7.69 -55.05 -22.58
C SER A 542 8.30 -53.65 -22.58
N GLU A 543 7.52 -52.67 -23.00
CA GLU A 543 7.89 -51.25 -22.98
C GLU A 543 7.10 -50.48 -21.93
N PHE A 544 7.78 -49.52 -21.30
CA PHE A 544 7.19 -48.62 -20.33
C PHE A 544 7.54 -47.17 -20.68
N PHE A 545 6.63 -46.29 -20.35
CA PHE A 545 6.72 -44.86 -20.64
C PHE A 545 6.58 -44.11 -19.32
N CYS A 546 7.61 -43.38 -18.92
CA CYS A 546 7.46 -42.36 -17.90
C CYS A 546 6.89 -41.11 -18.55
N VAL A 547 5.74 -40.66 -18.06
CA VAL A 547 5.07 -39.45 -18.52
C VAL A 547 5.18 -38.39 -17.42
N ALA A 548 5.49 -37.17 -17.82
CA ALA A 548 5.38 -35.99 -16.97
C ALA A 548 4.63 -34.88 -17.71
N GLU A 549 3.63 -34.31 -17.04
CA GLU A 549 2.72 -33.33 -17.63
C GLU A 549 2.49 -32.13 -16.70
N ASN A 550 2.61 -30.92 -17.24
CA ASN A 550 2.18 -29.69 -16.58
C ASN A 550 1.52 -28.75 -17.59
N GLU A 551 1.13 -27.55 -17.16
CA GLU A 551 0.47 -26.55 -18.02
C GLU A 551 1.30 -26.05 -19.22
N ALA A 552 2.63 -26.29 -19.26
CA ALA A 552 3.49 -26.03 -20.44
C ALA A 552 3.62 -27.25 -21.39
N GLY A 553 3.02 -28.38 -21.02
CA GLY A 553 2.79 -29.53 -21.87
C GLY A 553 3.27 -30.86 -21.28
N ARG A 554 3.13 -31.89 -22.11
CA ARG A 554 3.43 -33.30 -21.81
C ARG A 554 4.78 -33.69 -22.39
N THR A 555 5.57 -34.45 -21.63
CA THR A 555 6.82 -35.09 -22.06
C THR A 555 6.77 -36.57 -21.70
N VAL A 556 7.30 -37.41 -22.57
CA VAL A 556 7.31 -38.88 -22.42
C VAL A 556 8.73 -39.39 -22.63
N GLN A 557 9.23 -40.20 -21.70
CA GLN A 557 10.49 -40.92 -21.82
C GLN A 557 10.24 -42.43 -21.84
N LYS A 558 10.77 -43.11 -22.86
CA LYS A 558 10.59 -44.55 -23.08
C LYS A 558 11.74 -45.36 -22.47
N ILE A 559 11.42 -46.54 -21.96
CA ILE A 559 12.37 -47.62 -21.62
C ILE A 559 11.84 -48.98 -22.08
N PHE A 560 12.75 -49.83 -22.55
CA PHE A 560 12.49 -51.23 -22.85
C PHE A 560 12.93 -52.14 -21.69
N VAL A 561 12.09 -53.09 -21.31
CA VAL A 561 12.44 -54.14 -20.35
C VAL A 561 12.54 -55.46 -21.11
N LEU A 562 13.77 -55.94 -21.25
CA LEU A 562 14.10 -57.17 -21.96
C LEU A 562 14.20 -58.31 -20.94
N VAL A 563 13.41 -59.36 -21.13
CA VAL A 563 13.47 -60.56 -20.31
C VAL A 563 14.58 -61.46 -20.83
N THR A 564 15.51 -61.88 -19.97
CA THR A 564 16.69 -62.63 -20.43
C THR A 564 16.42 -64.11 -20.65
N GLY A 565 15.62 -64.76 -19.80
CA GLY A 565 15.36 -66.21 -19.89
C GLY A 565 14.05 -66.57 -20.61
N PRO A 566 13.94 -67.79 -21.18
CA PRO A 566 12.66 -68.33 -21.64
C PRO A 566 11.69 -68.65 -20.48
N SER A 567 10.42 -68.88 -20.81
CA SER A 567 9.44 -69.49 -19.90
C SER A 567 9.80 -70.95 -19.57
N GLN A 568 9.01 -71.58 -18.72
CA GLN A 568 9.18 -73.00 -18.42
C GLN A 568 8.91 -73.88 -19.66
N PRO A 569 9.61 -75.02 -19.82
CA PRO A 569 9.25 -76.05 -20.80
C PRO A 569 7.84 -76.60 -20.57
N GLU A 570 7.17 -77.01 -21.65
CA GLU A 570 5.80 -77.52 -21.60
C GLU A 570 5.75 -79.05 -21.78
N ARG A 571 4.59 -79.64 -21.44
CA ARG A 571 4.23 -81.06 -21.66
C ARG A 571 5.31 -82.11 -21.35
N ILE A 572 5.94 -82.01 -20.18
CA ILE A 572 6.95 -82.98 -19.72
C ILE A 572 6.32 -84.37 -19.58
N ARG A 573 7.00 -85.37 -20.17
CA ARG A 573 6.67 -86.80 -20.11
C ARG A 573 7.91 -87.56 -19.62
N TYR A 574 7.71 -88.60 -18.84
CA TYR A 574 8.80 -89.40 -18.30
C TYR A 574 8.42 -90.87 -18.10
N HIS A 575 9.42 -91.75 -18.14
CA HIS A 575 9.30 -93.13 -17.66
C HIS A 575 10.64 -93.64 -17.09
N THR A 576 10.57 -94.64 -16.22
CA THR A 576 11.74 -95.28 -15.62
C THR A 576 12.04 -96.61 -16.30
N ASP A 577 13.32 -96.95 -16.42
CA ASP A 577 13.81 -98.28 -16.81
C ASP A 577 15.04 -98.62 -15.94
N GLY A 578 14.86 -99.50 -14.96
CA GLY A 578 15.91 -99.84 -13.99
C GLY A 578 16.51 -98.63 -13.29
N ASP A 579 17.80 -98.41 -13.49
CA ASP A 579 18.64 -97.32 -12.98
C ASP A 579 18.53 -96.00 -13.78
N LYS A 580 17.56 -95.88 -14.71
CA LYS A 580 17.49 -94.78 -15.68
C LYS A 580 16.12 -94.12 -15.70
N ILE A 581 16.09 -92.81 -15.86
CA ILE A 581 14.87 -92.04 -16.12
C ILE A 581 14.97 -91.42 -17.51
N PHE A 582 14.02 -91.76 -18.38
CA PHE A 582 13.84 -91.16 -19.70
C PHE A 582 12.87 -89.98 -19.60
N LEU A 583 13.24 -88.87 -20.24
CA LEU A 583 12.53 -87.59 -20.21
C LEU A 583 12.28 -87.10 -21.63
N GLN A 584 11.11 -86.48 -21.84
CA GLN A 584 10.75 -85.76 -23.06
C GLN A 584 9.95 -84.49 -22.68
N TRP A 585 10.13 -83.39 -23.41
CA TRP A 585 9.38 -82.14 -23.19
C TRP A 585 9.09 -81.40 -24.51
N GLU A 586 8.29 -80.35 -24.43
CA GLU A 586 8.06 -79.39 -25.52
C GLU A 586 8.78 -78.04 -25.22
N GLU A 587 9.09 -77.31 -26.28
CA GLU A 587 9.80 -76.02 -26.21
C GLU A 587 8.94 -74.95 -25.48
N PRO A 588 9.53 -74.05 -24.67
CA PRO A 588 8.77 -73.02 -23.97
C PRO A 588 8.04 -72.07 -24.92
N ARG A 589 6.78 -71.75 -24.62
CA ARG A 589 5.95 -70.85 -25.43
C ARG A 589 6.52 -69.43 -25.59
N ILE A 590 7.26 -68.93 -24.60
CA ILE A 590 7.93 -67.62 -24.67
C ILE A 590 9.43 -67.86 -24.54
N THR A 591 10.18 -67.73 -25.63
CA THR A 591 11.62 -68.06 -25.63
C THR A 591 12.53 -66.87 -25.27
N ASN A 592 12.05 -65.63 -25.46
CA ASN A 592 12.79 -64.36 -25.26
C ASN A 592 14.17 -64.27 -25.97
N GLY A 593 14.37 -65.12 -26.99
CA GLY A 593 15.62 -65.27 -27.72
C GLY A 593 15.77 -66.69 -28.26
N PRO A 594 16.75 -66.95 -29.14
CA PRO A 594 17.00 -68.30 -29.63
C PRO A 594 17.47 -69.21 -28.49
N ILE A 595 16.77 -70.33 -28.31
CA ILE A 595 17.17 -71.42 -27.42
C ILE A 595 18.57 -71.91 -27.80
N VAL A 596 19.34 -72.35 -26.81
CA VAL A 596 20.71 -72.87 -26.93
C VAL A 596 20.80 -74.31 -26.40
N ASP A 597 20.17 -74.59 -25.26
CA ASP A 597 20.22 -75.90 -24.58
C ASP A 597 19.06 -76.01 -23.57
N TYR A 598 18.92 -77.17 -22.95
CA TYR A 598 18.06 -77.43 -21.80
C TYR A 598 18.90 -78.03 -20.67
N GLU A 599 18.57 -77.66 -19.43
CA GLU A 599 19.17 -78.24 -18.22
C GLU A 599 18.11 -78.98 -17.43
N VAL A 600 18.37 -80.26 -17.16
CA VAL A 600 17.59 -81.09 -16.25
C VAL A 600 18.33 -81.14 -14.91
N PHE A 601 17.64 -80.71 -13.86
CA PHE A 601 18.09 -80.75 -12.48
C PHE A 601 17.44 -81.94 -11.80
N TYR A 602 18.24 -82.78 -11.13
CA TYR A 602 17.73 -83.92 -10.37
C TYR A 602 18.50 -84.14 -9.06
N ILE A 603 17.80 -84.64 -8.06
CA ILE A 603 18.34 -84.94 -6.73
C ILE A 603 17.51 -86.07 -6.08
N PRO A 604 18.08 -86.94 -5.22
CA PRO A 604 17.26 -87.85 -4.39
C PRO A 604 16.24 -87.06 -3.57
N ILE A 605 15.00 -87.56 -3.46
CA ILE A 605 13.91 -86.82 -2.80
C ILE A 605 14.20 -86.48 -1.34
N VAL A 606 15.01 -87.30 -0.66
CA VAL A 606 15.50 -87.09 0.71
C VAL A 606 16.39 -85.84 0.88
N ASP A 607 16.94 -85.34 -0.22
CA ASP A 607 17.82 -84.17 -0.29
C ASP A 607 17.13 -82.98 -0.98
N ALA A 608 15.83 -83.06 -1.29
CA ALA A 608 15.13 -82.10 -2.15
C ALA A 608 15.03 -80.66 -1.61
N ASP A 609 15.17 -80.47 -0.29
CA ASP A 609 15.17 -79.15 0.35
C ASP A 609 16.48 -78.36 0.13
N LYS A 610 17.50 -78.99 -0.48
CA LYS A 610 18.79 -78.34 -0.77
C LYS A 610 18.68 -77.29 -1.89
N PRO A 611 19.49 -76.23 -1.84
CA PRO A 611 19.48 -75.17 -2.84
C PRO A 611 19.93 -75.68 -4.21
N ASP A 612 19.43 -75.05 -5.28
CA ASP A 612 19.61 -75.49 -6.67
C ASP A 612 21.08 -75.66 -7.12
N GLN A 613 22.04 -75.03 -6.45
CA GLN A 613 23.48 -75.23 -6.71
C GLN A 613 23.99 -76.62 -6.31
N GLU A 614 23.32 -77.32 -5.40
CA GLU A 614 23.68 -78.68 -4.94
C GLU A 614 22.98 -79.81 -5.72
N TRP A 615 22.04 -79.45 -6.60
CA TRP A 615 21.35 -80.41 -7.46
C TRP A 615 22.28 -80.90 -8.58
N THR A 616 22.12 -82.16 -8.98
CA THR A 616 22.86 -82.67 -10.14
C THR A 616 22.23 -82.13 -11.42
N VAL A 617 23.05 -81.55 -12.31
CA VAL A 617 22.59 -80.92 -13.55
C VAL A 617 23.12 -81.69 -14.75
N GLN A 618 22.22 -82.10 -15.65
CA GLN A 618 22.56 -82.71 -16.94
C GLN A 618 21.99 -81.86 -18.07
N ARG A 619 22.80 -81.59 -19.09
CA ARG A 619 22.42 -80.82 -20.28
C ARG A 619 21.90 -81.72 -21.40
N SER A 620 21.00 -81.19 -22.22
CA SER A 620 20.46 -81.90 -23.38
C SER A 620 21.45 -81.99 -24.55
N GLY A 621 22.33 -80.99 -24.68
CA GLY A 621 23.38 -80.96 -25.70
C GLY A 621 23.04 -80.12 -26.94
N GLY A 622 21.85 -79.53 -27.03
CA GLY A 622 21.51 -78.61 -28.11
C GLY A 622 20.08 -78.08 -28.07
N PRO A 623 19.74 -77.08 -28.91
CA PRO A 623 18.47 -76.37 -28.82
C PRO A 623 17.28 -77.17 -29.36
N SER A 624 17.54 -78.23 -30.11
CA SER A 624 16.52 -79.16 -30.63
C SER A 624 16.45 -80.49 -29.87
N GLU A 625 17.34 -80.71 -28.89
CA GLU A 625 17.37 -81.93 -28.08
C GLU A 625 16.32 -81.84 -26.97
N ARG A 626 15.13 -82.38 -27.25
CA ARG A 626 13.96 -82.34 -26.34
C ARG A 626 13.76 -83.63 -25.55
N THR A 627 14.78 -84.48 -25.52
CA THR A 627 14.79 -85.78 -24.85
C THR A 627 16.10 -85.98 -24.11
N LEU A 628 16.05 -86.56 -22.92
CA LEU A 628 17.25 -86.86 -22.12
C LEU A 628 17.08 -88.16 -21.33
N THR A 629 18.18 -88.87 -21.11
CA THR A 629 18.23 -90.02 -20.20
C THR A 629 19.14 -89.69 -19.03
N LEU A 630 18.58 -89.67 -17.82
CA LEU A 630 19.33 -89.55 -16.58
C LEU A 630 19.90 -90.92 -16.23
N ARG A 631 21.23 -91.04 -16.17
CA ARG A 631 21.95 -92.30 -15.87
C ARG A 631 23.43 -92.06 -15.50
N PRO A 632 24.06 -92.92 -14.68
CA PRO A 632 23.42 -93.93 -13.83
C PRO A 632 22.78 -93.28 -12.60
N LEU A 633 21.64 -93.79 -12.16
CA LEU A 633 21.00 -93.40 -10.90
C LEU A 633 21.14 -94.52 -9.86
N ARG A 634 20.94 -94.21 -8.58
CA ARG A 634 20.90 -95.23 -7.52
C ARG A 634 19.63 -96.06 -7.69
N GLU A 635 19.74 -97.39 -7.57
CA GLU A 635 18.58 -98.30 -7.61
C GLU A 635 17.61 -98.02 -6.44
N GLN A 636 16.33 -98.37 -6.62
CA GLN A 636 15.25 -98.24 -5.62
C GLN A 636 15.08 -96.86 -4.95
N THR A 637 15.67 -95.81 -5.54
CA THR A 637 15.74 -94.45 -5.00
C THR A 637 14.72 -93.57 -5.71
N GLU A 638 13.97 -92.78 -4.94
CA GLU A 638 13.07 -91.76 -5.51
C GLU A 638 13.82 -90.45 -5.74
N TYR A 639 13.67 -89.90 -6.94
CA TYR A 639 14.32 -88.67 -7.37
C TYR A 639 13.27 -87.60 -7.63
N MET A 640 13.56 -86.35 -7.23
CA MET A 640 12.85 -85.17 -7.70
C MET A 640 13.59 -84.60 -8.91
N VAL A 641 12.84 -84.22 -9.95
CA VAL A 641 13.38 -83.75 -11.23
C VAL A 641 12.63 -82.49 -11.68
N LYS A 642 13.36 -81.51 -12.21
CA LYS A 642 12.82 -80.29 -12.85
C LYS A 642 13.65 -79.90 -14.07
N VAL A 643 13.03 -79.27 -15.06
CA VAL A 643 13.68 -78.93 -16.34
C VAL A 643 13.58 -77.43 -16.60
N ARG A 644 14.64 -76.79 -17.10
CA ARG A 644 14.60 -75.43 -17.63
C ARG A 644 15.24 -75.34 -19.01
N ALA A 645 14.78 -74.40 -19.82
CA ALA A 645 15.42 -74.06 -21.08
C ALA A 645 16.44 -72.92 -20.88
N LEU A 646 17.43 -72.83 -21.77
CA LEU A 646 18.42 -71.77 -21.82
C LEU A 646 18.40 -71.14 -23.21
N ASN A 647 18.44 -69.82 -23.29
CA ASN A 647 18.62 -69.08 -24.53
C ASN A 647 19.99 -68.35 -24.50
N ARG A 648 20.30 -67.57 -25.55
CA ARG A 648 21.55 -66.77 -25.59
C ARG A 648 21.66 -65.65 -24.55
N ASN A 649 20.54 -65.23 -23.95
CA ASN A 649 20.44 -64.10 -23.03
C ASN A 649 20.46 -64.54 -21.56
N GLY A 650 20.03 -65.77 -21.22
CA GLY A 650 20.04 -66.31 -19.86
C GLY A 650 19.27 -67.63 -19.67
N PRO A 651 19.29 -68.17 -18.43
CA PRO A 651 18.49 -69.33 -18.05
C PRO A 651 17.01 -68.96 -17.85
N GLY A 652 16.12 -69.86 -18.23
CA GLY A 652 14.68 -69.70 -18.09
C GLY A 652 14.11 -70.14 -16.75
N LEU A 653 12.79 -70.07 -16.65
CA LEU A 653 12.05 -70.64 -15.52
C LEU A 653 12.12 -72.17 -15.52
N PHE A 654 12.15 -72.74 -14.33
CA PHE A 654 11.96 -74.18 -14.14
C PHE A 654 10.51 -74.58 -14.43
N SER A 655 10.36 -75.80 -14.94
CA SER A 655 9.10 -76.53 -14.89
C SER A 655 8.64 -76.74 -13.44
N LEU A 656 7.37 -77.12 -13.27
CA LEU A 656 6.96 -77.79 -12.04
C LEU A 656 7.83 -79.04 -11.84
N PRO A 657 8.30 -79.31 -10.61
CA PRO A 657 9.04 -80.52 -10.30
C PRO A 657 8.09 -81.74 -10.31
N PHE A 658 8.63 -82.90 -10.66
CA PHE A 658 7.95 -84.19 -10.57
C PHE A 658 8.85 -85.21 -9.89
N THR A 659 8.28 -86.29 -9.36
CA THR A 659 9.05 -87.39 -8.75
C THR A 659 9.01 -88.64 -9.63
N SER A 660 10.09 -89.41 -9.56
CA SER A 660 10.20 -90.71 -10.22
C SER A 660 11.11 -91.63 -9.42
N LYS A 661 10.66 -92.88 -9.22
CA LYS A 661 11.40 -93.91 -8.47
C LYS A 661 12.09 -94.87 -9.42
N THR A 662 13.39 -95.10 -9.18
CA THR A 662 14.20 -96.10 -9.90
C THR A 662 13.90 -97.52 -9.41
N TRP A 663 14.23 -98.50 -10.24
CA TRP A 663 14.08 -99.93 -9.94
C TRP A 663 15.45 -100.62 -9.98
N LEU A 664 15.48 -101.92 -9.69
CA LEU A 664 16.69 -102.72 -9.86
C LEU A 664 17.06 -102.77 -11.36
N ALA A 665 18.32 -102.51 -11.71
CA ALA A 665 18.79 -102.54 -13.08
C ALA A 665 18.86 -103.98 -13.60
N PRO A 666 18.49 -104.24 -14.87
CA PRO A 666 18.62 -105.57 -15.46
C PRO A 666 20.06 -106.10 -15.40
N ARG A 667 20.24 -107.30 -14.83
CA ARG A 667 21.53 -107.97 -14.63
C ARG A 667 21.43 -109.43 -15.04
N LEU A 668 22.35 -109.90 -15.89
CA LEU A 668 22.44 -111.31 -16.29
C LEU A 668 22.66 -112.22 -15.08
N PRO A 669 22.18 -113.48 -15.10
CA PRO A 669 22.25 -114.34 -13.94
C PRO A 669 23.63 -114.99 -13.78
N THR A 670 24.23 -114.85 -12.61
CA THR A 670 25.36 -115.67 -12.15
C THR A 670 24.85 -116.96 -11.54
N VAL A 671 25.67 -118.02 -11.55
CA VAL A 671 25.29 -119.36 -11.06
C VAL A 671 26.44 -119.97 -10.27
N HIS A 672 26.13 -120.52 -9.10
CA HIS A 672 27.06 -121.20 -8.20
C HIS A 672 26.45 -122.52 -7.73
N THR A 673 27.21 -123.63 -7.79
CA THR A 673 26.77 -124.95 -7.31
C THR A 673 27.59 -125.42 -6.13
N VAL A 674 26.95 -126.12 -5.19
CA VAL A 674 27.57 -126.73 -4.02
C VAL A 674 27.11 -128.19 -3.91
N PRO A 675 27.98 -129.20 -4.05
CA PRO A 675 29.41 -129.07 -4.40
C PRO A 675 29.66 -128.44 -5.78
N SER A 676 30.81 -127.76 -5.92
CA SER A 676 31.26 -127.12 -7.16
C SER A 676 31.98 -128.07 -8.12
N ASP A 677 32.53 -129.16 -7.59
CA ASP A 677 33.55 -129.99 -8.24
C ASP A 677 33.11 -131.45 -8.39
N HIS A 678 34.00 -132.29 -8.92
CA HIS A 678 33.79 -133.74 -9.09
C HIS A 678 33.51 -134.44 -7.75
N VAL A 679 32.35 -135.10 -7.64
CA VAL A 679 31.91 -135.78 -6.42
C VAL A 679 31.96 -137.29 -6.59
N GLU A 680 32.82 -137.95 -5.81
CA GLU A 680 32.86 -139.41 -5.72
C GLU A 680 32.14 -139.89 -4.46
N LYS A 681 31.15 -140.77 -4.64
CA LYS A 681 30.49 -141.51 -3.56
C LYS A 681 30.44 -142.99 -3.92
N ARG A 682 30.52 -143.85 -2.91
CA ARG A 682 30.27 -145.30 -3.08
C ARG A 682 28.77 -145.51 -3.36
N PRO A 683 28.38 -146.46 -4.23
CA PRO A 683 26.98 -146.72 -4.53
C PRO A 683 26.19 -147.05 -3.26
N SER A 684 25.23 -146.19 -2.90
CA SER A 684 24.40 -146.33 -1.70
C SER A 684 22.95 -145.89 -1.96
N GLN A 685 22.07 -146.29 -1.06
CA GLN A 685 20.68 -145.79 -0.96
C GLN A 685 20.60 -144.54 -0.07
N GLU A 686 21.74 -143.91 0.25
CA GLU A 686 21.75 -142.64 0.98
C GLU A 686 21.46 -141.49 0.03
N GLY A 687 20.65 -140.54 0.51
CA GLY A 687 20.38 -139.32 -0.22
C GLY A 687 21.66 -138.50 -0.46
N PHE A 688 21.71 -137.86 -1.62
CA PHE A 688 22.69 -136.84 -1.94
C PHE A 688 21.96 -135.62 -2.49
N ASP A 689 22.41 -134.42 -2.17
CA ASP A 689 21.86 -133.19 -2.72
C ASP A 689 22.94 -132.26 -3.27
N VAL A 690 22.60 -131.60 -4.37
CA VAL A 690 23.38 -130.50 -4.94
C VAL A 690 22.55 -129.24 -4.86
N LEU A 691 23.07 -128.23 -4.18
CA LEU A 691 22.51 -126.89 -4.16
C LEU A 691 22.98 -126.13 -5.40
N CYS A 692 22.08 -125.44 -6.08
CA CYS A 692 22.40 -124.40 -7.04
C CYS A 692 21.81 -123.08 -6.57
N GLU A 693 22.64 -122.04 -6.55
CA GLU A 693 22.27 -120.67 -6.28
C GLU A 693 22.46 -119.84 -7.55
N ALA A 694 21.49 -118.99 -7.89
CA ALA A 694 21.55 -118.10 -9.03
C ALA A 694 21.09 -116.70 -8.65
N GLU A 695 21.85 -115.68 -9.03
CA GLU A 695 21.55 -114.27 -8.71
C GLU A 695 21.46 -113.44 -9.98
N GLY A 696 20.37 -112.67 -10.16
CA GLY A 696 20.17 -111.82 -11.33
C GLY A 696 18.88 -110.98 -11.26
N VAL A 697 18.76 -109.99 -12.15
CA VAL A 697 17.60 -109.09 -12.20
C VAL A 697 17.01 -109.08 -13.62
N PRO A 698 15.74 -109.48 -13.84
CA PRO A 698 14.79 -110.04 -12.86
C PRO A 698 15.27 -111.36 -12.22
N LYS A 699 14.64 -111.80 -11.12
CA LYS A 699 14.90 -113.08 -10.45
C LYS A 699 15.02 -114.22 -11.47
N PRO A 700 16.15 -114.94 -11.53
CA PRO A 700 16.34 -115.98 -12.53
C PRO A 700 15.65 -117.28 -12.17
N LYS A 701 15.25 -118.06 -13.17
CA LYS A 701 14.78 -119.43 -13.01
C LYS A 701 15.96 -120.39 -13.18
N ILE A 702 16.09 -121.34 -12.26
CA ILE A 702 17.07 -122.41 -12.33
C ILE A 702 16.52 -123.56 -13.19
N LEU A 703 17.41 -124.16 -14.00
CA LEU A 703 17.19 -125.32 -14.83
C LEU A 703 18.31 -126.34 -14.58
N TRP A 704 17.93 -127.59 -14.36
CA TRP A 704 18.85 -128.69 -14.07
C TRP A 704 19.01 -129.60 -15.29
N TRP A 705 20.23 -130.08 -15.51
CA TRP A 705 20.57 -130.97 -16.63
C TRP A 705 21.44 -132.13 -16.14
N TRP A 706 21.11 -133.36 -16.55
CA TRP A 706 21.91 -134.57 -16.34
C TRP A 706 22.36 -135.11 -17.70
N GLU A 707 23.66 -135.28 -17.91
CA GLU A 707 24.25 -135.71 -19.19
C GLU A 707 23.74 -134.90 -20.40
N ASN A 708 23.62 -133.59 -20.22
CA ASN A 708 23.06 -132.63 -21.18
C ASN A 708 21.57 -132.86 -21.57
N ARG A 709 20.81 -133.64 -20.81
CA ARG A 709 19.34 -133.73 -20.90
C ARG A 709 18.67 -132.97 -19.74
N PRO A 710 17.56 -132.26 -19.96
CA PRO A 710 16.89 -131.53 -18.89
C PRO A 710 16.30 -132.51 -17.86
N ILE A 711 16.36 -132.15 -16.58
CA ILE A 711 15.73 -132.90 -15.49
C ILE A 711 14.35 -132.29 -15.21
N GLU A 712 13.31 -133.12 -15.24
CA GLU A 712 11.97 -132.78 -14.72
C GLU A 712 11.81 -133.31 -13.29
N ASP A 713 11.11 -132.59 -12.42
CA ASP A 713 10.91 -132.98 -11.02
C ASP A 713 10.16 -134.32 -10.89
N GLY A 714 10.64 -135.19 -9.99
CA GLY A 714 10.12 -136.55 -9.82
C GLY A 714 10.53 -137.55 -10.92
N SER A 715 11.19 -137.11 -11.99
CA SER A 715 11.67 -138.00 -13.06
C SER A 715 13.06 -138.56 -12.77
N GLY A 716 13.36 -139.74 -13.32
CA GLY A 716 14.71 -140.32 -13.35
C GLY A 716 15.36 -140.71 -12.00
N GLY A 717 14.69 -140.51 -10.86
CA GLY A 717 15.28 -140.66 -9.52
C GLY A 717 15.71 -139.34 -8.87
N PHE A 718 15.34 -138.21 -9.45
CA PHE A 718 15.64 -136.86 -8.96
C PHE A 718 14.40 -136.17 -8.38
N ARG A 719 14.61 -135.25 -7.43
CA ARG A 719 13.61 -134.26 -7.01
C ARG A 719 14.21 -132.85 -6.95
N ILE A 720 13.46 -131.85 -7.37
CA ILE A 720 13.87 -130.44 -7.34
C ILE A 720 13.11 -129.74 -6.21
N VAL A 721 13.82 -129.18 -5.24
CA VAL A 721 13.25 -128.41 -4.14
C VAL A 721 13.69 -126.96 -4.25
N ASP A 722 12.76 -126.04 -4.43
CA ASP A 722 13.03 -124.61 -4.31
C ASP A 722 13.16 -124.24 -2.83
N ILE A 723 14.27 -123.58 -2.48
CA ILE A 723 14.59 -123.15 -1.12
C ILE A 723 14.77 -121.62 -1.03
N ALA A 724 14.54 -120.88 -2.12
CA ALA A 724 14.58 -119.43 -2.08
C ALA A 724 13.41 -118.87 -1.25
N SER A 725 13.66 -117.79 -0.51
CA SER A 725 12.56 -117.06 0.14
C SER A 725 11.59 -116.49 -0.92
N LEU A 726 10.31 -116.43 -0.56
CA LEU A 726 9.27 -115.78 -1.36
C LEU A 726 9.53 -114.27 -1.54
N ASP A 727 10.15 -113.63 -0.55
CA ASP A 727 10.49 -112.21 -0.56
C ASP A 727 11.76 -111.89 -1.36
N GLU A 728 12.54 -112.91 -1.73
CA GLU A 728 13.84 -112.74 -2.37
C GLU A 728 13.67 -112.36 -3.86
N GLN A 729 13.98 -111.12 -4.23
CA GLN A 729 13.68 -110.57 -5.57
C GLN A 729 14.80 -110.75 -6.60
N VAL A 730 16.00 -111.16 -6.17
CA VAL A 730 17.20 -111.22 -7.01
C VAL A 730 17.85 -112.61 -7.01
N LYS A 731 17.79 -113.32 -5.87
CA LYS A 731 18.39 -114.66 -5.72
C LYS A 731 17.35 -115.78 -5.82
N SER A 732 17.72 -116.85 -6.53
CA SER A 732 17.02 -118.13 -6.59
C SER A 732 17.94 -119.23 -6.09
N GLN A 733 17.40 -120.23 -5.39
CA GLN A 733 18.16 -121.30 -4.77
C GLN A 733 17.34 -122.59 -4.88
N GLN A 734 17.90 -123.63 -5.49
CA GLN A 734 17.25 -124.94 -5.61
C GLN A 734 18.19 -126.04 -5.17
N ARG A 735 17.66 -127.08 -4.52
CA ARG A 735 18.37 -128.34 -4.25
C ARG A 735 17.86 -129.42 -5.19
N LEU A 736 18.77 -130.09 -5.88
CA LEU A 736 18.49 -131.32 -6.60
C LEU A 736 18.81 -132.50 -5.67
N LEU A 737 17.77 -133.21 -5.23
CA LEU A 737 17.85 -134.40 -4.39
C LEU A 737 17.94 -135.67 -5.26
N PHE A 738 18.92 -136.51 -4.95
CA PHE A 738 19.14 -137.82 -5.57
C PHE A 738 18.56 -138.90 -4.66
N GLN A 739 17.69 -139.77 -5.20
CA GLN A 739 17.10 -140.89 -4.43
C GLN A 739 18.11 -142.02 -4.15
N SER A 740 19.15 -142.18 -4.98
CA SER A 740 20.28 -143.07 -4.73
C SER A 740 21.52 -142.60 -5.50
N THR A 741 22.71 -143.01 -5.07
CA THR A 741 24.00 -142.65 -5.69
C THR A 741 24.53 -143.74 -6.64
N THR A 742 23.61 -144.50 -7.25
CA THR A 742 23.93 -145.72 -8.04
C THR A 742 24.39 -145.47 -9.48
N ARG A 743 24.50 -144.20 -9.90
CA ARG A 743 24.86 -143.81 -11.28
C ARG A 743 25.88 -142.68 -11.28
N SER A 744 26.87 -142.74 -12.17
CA SER A 744 27.73 -141.60 -12.52
C SER A 744 27.13 -140.83 -13.70
N GLY A 745 27.55 -139.58 -13.87
CA GLY A 745 27.09 -138.68 -14.95
C GLY A 745 27.51 -137.25 -14.68
N THR A 746 27.21 -136.34 -15.62
CA THR A 746 27.51 -134.91 -15.48
C THR A 746 26.26 -134.13 -15.10
N LEU A 747 26.34 -133.35 -14.02
CA LEU A 747 25.28 -132.44 -13.60
C LEU A 747 25.64 -131.01 -14.02
N LYS A 748 24.70 -130.28 -14.61
CA LYS A 748 24.83 -128.85 -14.93
C LYS A 748 23.62 -128.09 -14.41
N CYS A 749 23.87 -127.08 -13.59
CA CYS A 749 22.89 -126.04 -13.30
C CYS A 749 23.02 -124.90 -14.32
N GLN A 750 21.90 -124.40 -14.81
CA GLN A 750 21.82 -123.20 -15.65
C GLN A 750 20.74 -122.29 -15.10
N ALA A 751 20.95 -120.98 -15.14
CA ALA A 751 19.95 -120.00 -14.76
C ALA A 751 19.61 -119.09 -15.94
N LEU A 752 18.33 -118.71 -16.05
CA LEU A 752 17.81 -117.81 -17.07
C LEU A 752 16.92 -116.77 -16.40
N ASN A 753 17.17 -115.49 -16.61
CA ASN A 753 16.15 -114.48 -16.36
C ASN A 753 15.53 -113.98 -17.66
N PHE A 754 14.21 -113.92 -17.67
CA PHE A 754 13.45 -113.32 -18.74
C PHE A 754 13.32 -111.83 -18.44
N SER A 755 14.31 -111.04 -18.86
CA SER A 755 14.04 -109.65 -19.20
C SER A 755 12.90 -109.64 -20.21
N LYS A 756 11.81 -108.91 -19.91
CA LYS A 756 10.74 -108.64 -20.88
C LYS A 756 11.25 -107.63 -21.92
N PHE A 757 12.18 -108.05 -22.77
CA PHE A 757 12.43 -107.38 -24.03
C PHE A 757 11.19 -107.60 -24.92
N LYS A 758 10.23 -106.68 -24.82
CA LYS A 758 9.42 -106.33 -25.98
C LYS A 758 10.39 -105.77 -27.02
N VAL A 759 10.44 -106.42 -28.17
CA VAL A 759 10.91 -105.80 -29.43
C VAL A 759 9.85 -104.80 -29.89
#